data_AF-A0A2E0NEC3-F1
#
_entry.id   AF-A0A2E0NEC3-F1
#
_cell.length_a   1.000
_cell.length_b   1.000
_cell.length_c   1.000
_cell.angle_alpha   90.00
_cell.angle_beta   90.00
_cell.angle_gamma   90.00
#
_symmetry.space_group_name_H-M   'P 1'
#
loop_
_entity.id
_entity.type
_entity.pdbx_description
1 polymer ?
#
loop_
_entity_poly.entity_id
_entity_poly.type
_entity_poly.pdbx_seq_one_letter_code
_entity_poly.pdbx_strand_id
1 'polypeptide(L)'
;MLRYLFLLYTVFFAVCISSAQSTVGAYWSFQENQNVGVNDVFSDLVSVNTWPVGIPKFSYSGTNGRDTANYGNSFTAHNGNQWVPGRAITWPVSTGPSTGNSFQITVDTTNIENINVRLKYRLNGVESSAGSVTAFSAFEYSLDGSNFSDFSTVNLDLLNNTSYNNIWSADLSSITAIEDSSSVTLRWSFPDLIQLQSKQIRVDDLEITGVFNPTVYTTSSVEILEMRKELGLYTPTTYTSSDLSYALSGADADAFTINSNGSLSFNTDPVFANKSSYFVVVEMADSQNLSNVEHHSVSVQILESAAITSRHRHHPIGQYNVLFIPIDDLRPLLNVYGEDDPLKPLKINGQSGTPNFDRLAASGVTFLNAHCQQAICTASRASFLTGLRPDTTRNWHLETRFRQVMPNVTTLPEHFKNNGYKTYGVGKIFHGQTSVKQDETRSWSEGWDNPSEGRYNFYERGDNTNIWNTWNKVAGTNSGSTSATDVGEFKRDGVTLIEDSDYKDGRAVQLAIEKIAEYASDPEPFFIGLGFQKPHLPFNAPKKYWDYYDPASFDMSNYLGIRNMPAGTNSFTAPYGGEPSSYGDGYEYLPTITEPALNIFYNPSMPNEASARHLIHGYMACVSFIDEQLGKVLDTLEDPNNDGSNVDSIVDSTIVILFGDHGFHLGDHGAFWAKHCNYEISTRVPFIIRSPGMSSLGSAGKMTNAPTELVDV
;
A
#
# COMPACT_ATOMS: atom_id res chain seq x y z
N MET A 1 65.58 23.53 -26.49
CA MET A 1 64.68 22.50 -27.07
C MET A 1 63.51 22.39 -26.09
N LEU A 2 62.52 23.29 -26.21
CA LEU A 2 61.13 23.01 -26.67
C LEU A 2 60.39 22.00 -25.76
N ARG A 3 59.22 22.20 -25.14
CA ARG A 3 58.07 23.15 -25.16
C ARG A 3 57.31 22.91 -23.81
N TYR A 4 56.92 23.90 -23.00
CA TYR A 4 55.67 24.71 -23.00
C TYR A 4 54.33 23.98 -23.18
N LEU A 5 53.48 23.97 -22.13
CA LEU A 5 52.05 24.42 -22.11
C LEU A 5 51.49 24.27 -20.67
N PHE A 6 51.44 25.33 -19.87
CA PHE A 6 50.32 26.26 -19.64
C PHE A 6 49.12 25.69 -18.87
N LEU A 7 49.16 25.90 -17.54
CA LEU A 7 47.98 26.03 -16.69
C LEU A 7 47.35 27.41 -17.01
N LEU A 8 46.13 27.43 -17.55
CA LEU A 8 45.34 28.66 -17.67
C LEU A 8 44.06 28.51 -16.84
N TYR A 9 43.97 29.31 -15.80
CA TYR A 9 42.72 29.68 -15.13
C TYR A 9 41.72 30.14 -16.20
N THR A 10 40.62 29.40 -16.36
CA THR A 10 39.47 29.87 -17.13
C THR A 10 38.39 30.24 -16.14
N VAL A 11 38.32 31.54 -15.84
CA VAL A 11 37.18 32.18 -15.22
C VAL A 11 36.03 32.03 -16.21
N PHE A 12 35.05 31.16 -15.92
CA PHE A 12 33.80 31.14 -16.66
C PHE A 12 33.04 32.41 -16.33
N PHE A 13 33.06 33.37 -17.26
CA PHE A 13 31.99 34.35 -17.36
C PHE A 13 30.76 33.59 -17.86
N ALA A 14 29.86 33.25 -16.95
CA ALA A 14 28.49 32.93 -17.31
C ALA A 14 27.89 34.18 -17.96
N VAL A 15 27.77 34.17 -19.29
CA VAL A 15 26.88 35.09 -19.98
C VAL A 15 25.49 34.55 -19.71
N CYS A 16 24.90 34.97 -18.59
CA CYS A 16 23.45 34.87 -18.40
C CYS A 16 22.80 35.66 -19.54
N ILE A 17 22.28 34.96 -20.54
CA ILE A 17 21.17 35.51 -21.31
C ILE A 17 19.98 35.39 -20.36
N SER A 18 19.88 36.33 -19.41
CA SER A 18 18.66 36.51 -18.64
C SER A 18 17.58 36.82 -19.66
N SER A 19 16.61 35.92 -19.81
CA SER A 19 15.32 36.34 -20.32
C SER A 19 14.86 37.47 -19.37
N ALA A 20 14.70 38.67 -19.91
CA ALA A 20 14.58 39.85 -19.06
C ALA A 20 13.25 39.76 -18.30
N GLN A 21 13.33 39.52 -16.99
CA GLN A 21 12.21 39.70 -16.07
C GLN A 21 11.61 41.09 -16.32
N SER A 22 10.32 41.14 -16.55
CA SER A 22 9.63 42.41 -16.84
C SER A 22 8.50 42.62 -15.86
N THR A 23 8.42 43.81 -15.29
CA THR A 23 7.32 44.14 -14.38
C THR A 23 6.03 44.33 -15.17
N VAL A 24 4.98 43.62 -14.77
CA VAL A 24 3.66 43.66 -15.38
C VAL A 24 2.63 44.17 -14.38
N GLY A 25 1.49 44.65 -14.87
CA GLY A 25 0.43 45.12 -14.00
C GLY A 25 -0.93 45.24 -14.68
N ALA A 26 -1.97 45.09 -13.85
CA ALA A 26 -3.36 45.30 -14.19
C ALA A 26 -3.91 46.42 -13.29
N TYR A 27 -4.55 47.42 -13.90
CA TYR A 27 -4.95 48.65 -13.23
C TYR A 27 -6.40 48.99 -13.53
N TRP A 28 -7.20 49.16 -12.49
CA TRP A 28 -8.60 49.55 -12.61
C TRP A 28 -8.77 50.99 -12.14
N SER A 29 -9.11 51.84 -13.11
CA SER A 29 -9.92 53.04 -12.86
C SER A 29 -11.32 52.71 -13.35
N PHE A 30 -12.29 52.62 -12.45
CA PHE A 30 -13.61 52.11 -12.82
C PHE A 30 -14.27 53.10 -13.80
N GLN A 31 -14.37 52.80 -15.10
CA GLN A 31 -15.02 53.65 -16.11
C GLN A 31 -15.79 52.86 -17.18
N GLU A 32 -16.89 53.50 -17.61
CA GLU A 32 -17.80 53.23 -18.74
C GLU A 32 -18.49 51.86 -18.88
N ASN A 33 -19.61 51.64 -18.19
CA ASN A 33 -20.94 51.64 -18.84
C ASN A 33 -22.12 51.53 -17.84
N GLN A 34 -23.35 51.63 -18.36
CA GLN A 34 -24.62 51.92 -17.67
C GLN A 34 -24.91 51.04 -16.44
N ASN A 35 -25.56 51.62 -15.41
CA ASN A 35 -26.13 50.93 -14.25
C ASN A 35 -26.66 49.52 -14.59
N VAL A 36 -25.85 48.50 -14.33
CA VAL A 36 -26.23 47.09 -14.32
C VAL A 36 -26.39 46.66 -12.87
N GLY A 37 -27.33 45.76 -12.61
CA GLY A 37 -27.94 45.56 -11.29
C GLY A 37 -27.01 44.92 -10.26
N VAL A 38 -27.60 44.60 -9.10
CA VAL A 38 -26.93 44.18 -7.85
C VAL A 38 -26.17 42.83 -7.93
N ASN A 39 -26.06 42.18 -9.09
CA ASN A 39 -25.49 40.83 -9.26
C ASN A 39 -24.75 40.59 -10.59
N ASP A 40 -24.35 41.64 -11.34
CA ASP A 40 -23.73 41.45 -12.66
C ASP A 40 -22.20 41.30 -12.60
N VAL A 41 -21.67 40.35 -13.39
CA VAL A 41 -20.23 40.16 -13.63
C VAL A 41 -19.77 41.22 -14.63
N PHE A 42 -18.90 42.14 -14.21
CA PHE A 42 -18.22 43.04 -15.12
C PHE A 42 -17.09 42.30 -15.84
N SER A 43 -17.03 42.41 -17.16
CA SER A 43 -15.91 41.90 -17.95
C SER A 43 -15.23 42.99 -18.77
N ASP A 44 -15.41 44.26 -18.38
CA ASP A 44 -14.87 45.39 -19.13
C ASP A 44 -13.35 45.51 -19.01
N LEU A 45 -12.74 46.06 -20.06
CA LEU A 45 -11.29 46.17 -20.21
C LEU A 45 -10.66 46.97 -19.05
N VAL A 46 -9.74 46.32 -18.33
CA VAL A 46 -8.77 46.95 -17.44
C VAL A 46 -8.23 48.24 -18.08
N SER A 47 -8.25 49.35 -17.35
CA SER A 47 -7.94 50.69 -17.90
C SER A 47 -6.56 50.73 -18.55
N VAL A 48 -5.56 50.07 -17.94
CA VAL A 48 -4.35 49.63 -18.65
C VAL A 48 -3.97 48.24 -18.20
N ASN A 49 -3.55 47.43 -19.17
CA ASN A 49 -3.13 46.07 -18.92
C ASN A 49 -1.77 45.83 -19.57
N THR A 50 -0.73 45.61 -18.75
CA THR A 50 0.54 45.03 -19.21
C THR A 50 0.69 43.58 -18.78
N TRP A 51 -0.39 42.97 -18.27
CA TRP A 51 -0.43 41.56 -17.91
C TRP A 51 -0.30 40.69 -19.18
N PRO A 52 0.61 39.70 -19.18
CA PRO A 52 1.07 39.06 -20.43
C PRO A 52 0.17 37.92 -20.91
N VAL A 53 -0.60 37.30 -20.00
CA VAL A 53 -1.47 36.15 -20.29
C VAL A 53 -2.86 36.42 -19.74
N GLY A 54 -3.90 36.03 -20.48
CA GLY A 54 -5.30 36.22 -20.09
C GLY A 54 -5.78 37.68 -20.07
N ILE A 55 -7.05 37.86 -19.72
CA ILE A 55 -7.67 39.17 -19.51
C ILE A 55 -8.10 39.22 -18.04
N PRO A 56 -7.52 40.10 -17.20
CA PRO A 56 -7.95 40.24 -15.83
C PRO A 56 -9.44 40.60 -15.75
N LYS A 57 -10.16 39.97 -14.82
CA LYS A 57 -11.61 40.15 -14.64
C LYS A 57 -11.91 40.76 -13.28
N PHE A 58 -12.91 41.62 -13.21
CA PHE A 58 -13.30 42.33 -11.99
C PHE A 58 -14.78 42.12 -11.70
N SER A 59 -15.18 41.93 -10.44
CA SER A 59 -16.60 41.92 -10.05
C SER A 59 -16.78 42.41 -8.61
N TYR A 60 -17.99 42.86 -8.28
CA TYR A 60 -18.36 43.26 -6.92
C TYR A 60 -19.76 42.75 -6.55
N SER A 61 -20.06 42.72 -5.25
CA SER A 61 -21.35 42.31 -4.71
C SER A 61 -21.73 43.12 -3.48
N GLY A 62 -23.01 43.05 -3.09
CA GLY A 62 -23.55 43.68 -1.87
C GLY A 62 -24.84 44.43 -2.12
N THR A 63 -25.73 44.46 -1.14
CA THR A 63 -27.15 44.86 -1.34
C THR A 63 -27.36 46.28 -1.83
N ASN A 64 -26.44 47.21 -1.53
CA ASN A 64 -26.49 48.59 -2.04
C ASN A 64 -25.32 48.95 -2.98
N GLY A 65 -24.54 47.97 -3.42
CA GLY A 65 -23.38 48.19 -4.29
C GLY A 65 -23.76 48.89 -5.59
N ARG A 66 -23.07 49.98 -5.93
CA ARG A 66 -23.26 50.72 -7.19
C ARG A 66 -22.03 51.52 -7.59
N ASP A 67 -21.97 51.87 -8.87
CA ASP A 67 -21.02 52.83 -9.39
C ASP A 67 -21.54 54.27 -9.25
N THR A 68 -20.69 55.18 -8.78
CA THR A 68 -21.04 56.61 -8.68
C THR A 68 -20.16 57.47 -9.57
N ALA A 69 -20.62 58.69 -9.89
CA ALA A 69 -20.02 59.61 -10.86
C ALA A 69 -18.51 59.87 -10.66
N ASN A 70 -17.86 60.55 -11.61
CA ASN A 70 -16.41 60.79 -11.58
C ASN A 70 -15.97 61.50 -10.28
N TYR A 71 -15.07 60.89 -9.49
CA TYR A 71 -14.29 61.65 -8.51
C TYR A 71 -12.90 61.07 -8.27
N GLY A 72 -11.95 61.93 -7.93
CA GLY A 72 -10.57 61.58 -7.64
C GLY A 72 -9.61 62.62 -8.22
N ASN A 73 -8.34 62.54 -7.83
CA ASN A 73 -7.26 63.24 -8.54
C ASN A 73 -6.66 62.27 -9.56
N SER A 74 -6.01 62.80 -10.59
CA SER A 74 -5.21 61.98 -11.50
C SER A 74 -4.22 61.08 -10.75
N PHE A 75 -4.06 59.86 -11.26
CA PHE A 75 -3.22 58.83 -10.68
C PHE A 75 -2.13 58.41 -11.68
N THR A 76 -0.91 58.19 -11.21
CA THR A 76 0.19 57.68 -12.05
C THR A 76 0.25 56.16 -11.88
N ALA A 77 -0.02 55.40 -12.94
CA ALA A 77 0.15 53.95 -12.95
C ALA A 77 1.63 53.56 -12.85
N HIS A 78 1.92 52.34 -12.41
CA HIS A 78 3.30 51.87 -12.24
C HIS A 78 4.09 51.86 -13.55
N ASN A 79 3.46 51.73 -14.72
CA ASN A 79 4.17 51.89 -16.00
C ASN A 79 4.50 53.37 -16.35
N GLY A 80 4.21 54.32 -15.47
CA GLY A 80 4.47 55.75 -15.63
C GLY A 80 3.35 56.54 -16.30
N ASN A 81 2.28 55.89 -16.77
CA ASN A 81 1.17 56.59 -17.43
C ASN A 81 0.31 57.36 -16.40
N GLN A 82 -0.04 58.62 -16.70
CA GLN A 82 -0.96 59.42 -15.90
C GLN A 82 -2.41 59.25 -16.35
N TRP A 83 -3.30 58.97 -15.40
CA TRP A 83 -4.72 58.71 -15.60
C TRP A 83 -5.59 59.87 -15.17
N VAL A 84 -6.70 60.06 -15.87
CA VAL A 84 -7.77 61.00 -15.49
C VAL A 84 -8.72 60.35 -14.47
N PRO A 85 -9.37 61.12 -13.58
CA PRO A 85 -10.27 60.57 -12.56
C PRO A 85 -11.41 59.70 -13.13
N GLY A 86 -11.55 58.49 -12.58
CA GLY A 86 -12.62 57.52 -12.91
C GLY A 86 -13.87 57.61 -12.03
N ARG A 87 -14.84 56.72 -12.27
CA ARG A 87 -15.90 56.41 -11.31
C ARG A 87 -15.32 55.60 -10.15
N ALA A 88 -16.06 55.54 -9.05
CA ALA A 88 -15.71 54.72 -7.90
C ALA A 88 -16.82 53.72 -7.60
N ILE A 89 -16.43 52.56 -7.11
CA ILE A 89 -17.36 51.54 -6.60
C ILE A 89 -17.74 51.94 -5.18
N THR A 90 -19.04 51.91 -4.90
CA THR A 90 -19.56 52.38 -3.62
C THR A 90 -20.62 51.47 -3.03
N TRP A 91 -20.64 51.40 -1.70
CA TRP A 91 -21.74 50.82 -0.92
C TRP A 91 -22.38 51.93 -0.06
N PRO A 92 -23.29 52.73 -0.64
CA PRO A 92 -24.05 53.76 0.07
C PRO A 92 -25.03 53.16 1.09
N VAL A 93 -25.18 53.86 2.21
CA VAL A 93 -26.09 53.46 3.29
C VAL A 93 -27.14 54.53 3.62
N SER A 94 -27.41 55.44 2.68
CA SER A 94 -28.36 56.53 2.87
C SER A 94 -29.83 56.06 2.94
N THR A 95 -30.16 54.99 2.23
CA THR A 95 -31.54 54.48 2.07
C THR A 95 -31.80 53.17 2.81
N GLY A 96 -30.78 52.57 3.44
CA GLY A 96 -30.86 51.32 4.20
C GLY A 96 -29.47 50.77 4.54
N PRO A 97 -29.38 49.71 5.37
CA PRO A 97 -28.12 49.00 5.63
C PRO A 97 -27.59 48.33 4.34
N SER A 98 -26.29 48.03 4.29
CA SER A 98 -25.66 47.33 3.16
C SER A 98 -24.95 46.07 3.63
N THR A 99 -25.32 44.91 3.09
CA THR A 99 -24.77 43.60 3.52
C THR A 99 -24.06 42.89 2.37
N GLY A 100 -23.08 42.04 2.71
CA GLY A 100 -22.34 41.24 1.72
C GLY A 100 -21.46 42.10 0.80
N ASN A 101 -20.84 43.16 1.36
CA ASN A 101 -20.10 44.15 0.59
C ASN A 101 -18.72 43.60 0.20
N SER A 102 -18.51 43.18 -1.04
CA SER A 102 -17.22 42.64 -1.48
C SER A 102 -16.89 42.95 -2.93
N PHE A 103 -15.62 42.89 -3.28
CA PHE A 103 -15.16 42.90 -4.66
C PHE A 103 -14.02 41.92 -4.88
N GLN A 104 -13.85 41.44 -6.11
CA GLN A 104 -12.84 40.46 -6.45
C GLN A 104 -12.25 40.69 -7.84
N ILE A 105 -11.00 40.24 -8.00
CA ILE A 105 -10.27 40.24 -9.26
C ILE A 105 -9.76 38.84 -9.56
N THR A 106 -9.93 38.40 -10.80
CA THR A 106 -9.30 37.19 -11.32
C THR A 106 -8.20 37.55 -12.33
N VAL A 107 -6.99 37.05 -12.12
CA VAL A 107 -5.82 37.19 -13.02
C VAL A 107 -5.24 35.82 -13.36
N ASP A 108 -4.61 35.69 -14.53
CA ASP A 108 -3.81 34.52 -14.90
C ASP A 108 -2.38 34.75 -14.40
N THR A 109 -1.89 33.95 -13.47
CA THR A 109 -0.57 34.15 -12.85
C THR A 109 0.48 33.23 -13.44
N THR A 110 0.23 32.61 -14.60
CA THR A 110 1.22 31.77 -15.28
C THR A 110 2.45 32.61 -15.56
N ASN A 111 3.61 32.15 -15.06
CA ASN A 111 4.90 32.82 -15.20
C ASN A 111 4.98 34.21 -14.52
N ILE A 112 4.14 34.45 -13.50
CA ILE A 112 4.12 35.70 -12.72
C ILE A 112 4.52 35.44 -11.27
N GLU A 113 5.58 36.09 -10.84
CA GLU A 113 6.11 36.05 -9.47
C GLU A 113 5.96 37.42 -8.78
N ASN A 114 6.16 37.48 -7.45
CA ASN A 114 6.25 38.73 -6.68
C ASN A 114 5.00 39.63 -6.79
N ILE A 115 3.82 39.03 -6.65
CA ILE A 115 2.54 39.75 -6.78
C ILE A 115 2.37 40.76 -5.64
N ASN A 116 1.99 41.98 -6.00
CA ASN A 116 1.71 43.08 -5.07
C ASN A 116 0.35 43.70 -5.40
N VAL A 117 -0.38 44.10 -4.36
CA VAL A 117 -1.69 44.75 -4.51
C VAL A 117 -1.72 46.10 -3.80
N ARG A 118 -2.41 47.06 -4.40
CA ARG A 118 -2.63 48.39 -3.85
C ARG A 118 -4.02 48.90 -4.17
N LEU A 119 -4.70 49.39 -3.15
CA LEU A 119 -6.08 49.83 -3.18
C LEU A 119 -6.21 51.24 -2.62
N LYS A 120 -6.85 52.14 -3.37
CA LYS A 120 -7.22 53.47 -2.87
C LYS A 120 -8.69 53.49 -2.47
N TYR A 121 -8.99 53.90 -1.24
CA TYR A 121 -10.35 53.83 -0.68
C TYR A 121 -10.70 55.02 0.23
N ARG A 122 -12.00 55.13 0.56
CA ARG A 122 -12.55 56.11 1.51
C ARG A 122 -13.69 55.48 2.30
N LEU A 123 -13.69 55.68 3.62
CA LEU A 123 -14.76 55.22 4.51
C LEU A 123 -15.55 56.39 5.12
N ASN A 124 -14.91 57.51 5.48
CA ASN A 124 -15.60 58.74 5.90
C ASN A 124 -16.68 58.55 6.99
N GLY A 125 -16.39 57.84 8.07
CA GLY A 125 -17.31 57.62 9.19
C GLY A 125 -18.44 56.64 8.87
N VAL A 126 -18.14 55.59 8.09
CA VAL A 126 -19.03 54.44 7.90
C VAL A 126 -18.98 53.56 9.15
N GLU A 127 -20.13 53.06 9.59
CA GLU A 127 -20.26 52.19 10.78
C GLU A 127 -20.88 50.84 10.42
N SER A 128 -20.51 49.83 11.19
CA SER A 128 -21.15 48.53 11.30
C SER A 128 -21.85 48.41 12.66
N SER A 129 -22.53 47.30 12.91
CA SER A 129 -23.08 47.01 14.25
C SER A 129 -22.01 46.91 15.34
N ALA A 130 -20.73 46.73 14.97
CA ALA A 130 -19.60 46.69 15.89
C ALA A 130 -18.91 48.05 16.09
N GLY A 131 -19.41 49.13 15.43
CA GLY A 131 -18.84 50.47 15.49
C GLY A 131 -18.19 50.91 14.18
N SER A 132 -17.28 51.89 14.22
CA SER A 132 -16.57 52.38 13.04
C SER A 132 -15.88 51.24 12.30
N VAL A 133 -16.07 51.14 10.98
CA VAL A 133 -15.37 50.15 10.15
C VAL A 133 -13.89 50.51 10.08
N THR A 134 -13.02 49.75 10.73
CA THR A 134 -11.57 49.99 10.76
C THR A 134 -10.75 48.84 10.20
N ALA A 135 -11.39 47.84 9.59
CA ALA A 135 -10.72 46.74 8.90
C ALA A 135 -11.64 46.11 7.85
N PHE A 136 -11.06 45.41 6.88
CA PHE A 136 -11.81 44.42 6.09
C PHE A 136 -12.32 43.30 6.99
N SER A 137 -13.46 42.70 6.62
CA SER A 137 -13.93 41.48 7.28
C SER A 137 -13.17 40.24 6.80
N ALA A 138 -12.67 40.27 5.56
CA ALA A 138 -11.80 39.23 5.02
C ALA A 138 -11.01 39.76 3.80
N PHE A 139 -9.83 39.18 3.58
CA PHE A 139 -9.10 39.25 2.31
C PHE A 139 -8.67 37.82 1.96
N GLU A 140 -9.13 37.33 0.82
CA GLU A 140 -9.11 35.90 0.47
C GLU A 140 -8.58 35.68 -0.96
N TYR A 141 -8.12 34.46 -1.24
CA TYR A 141 -7.76 34.02 -2.59
C TYR A 141 -8.38 32.66 -2.95
N SER A 142 -8.58 32.41 -4.25
CA SER A 142 -9.00 31.13 -4.83
C SER A 142 -8.10 30.82 -6.03
N LEU A 143 -7.60 29.58 -6.09
CA LEU A 143 -6.74 29.08 -7.17
C LEU A 143 -7.56 28.24 -8.12
N ASP A 144 -7.52 28.52 -9.43
CA ASP A 144 -8.14 27.71 -10.48
C ASP A 144 -9.65 27.40 -10.25
N GLY A 145 -10.36 28.29 -9.55
CA GLY A 145 -11.78 28.13 -9.23
C GLY A 145 -12.09 27.24 -8.01
N SER A 146 -11.08 26.93 -7.19
CA SER A 146 -11.23 26.25 -5.90
C SER A 146 -11.91 27.12 -4.84
N ASN A 147 -12.12 26.57 -3.64
CA ASN A 147 -12.68 27.32 -2.51
C ASN A 147 -11.76 28.47 -2.09
N PHE A 148 -12.35 29.57 -1.61
CA PHE A 148 -11.58 30.70 -1.07
C PHE A 148 -10.85 30.31 0.22
N SER A 149 -9.62 30.81 0.34
CA SER A 149 -8.74 30.67 1.51
C SER A 149 -8.34 32.06 2.01
N ASP A 150 -8.25 32.24 3.32
CA ASP A 150 -7.90 33.51 3.95
C ASP A 150 -6.39 33.80 3.88
N PHE A 151 -6.01 35.07 3.70
CA PHE A 151 -4.64 35.53 3.90
C PHE A 151 -4.35 35.78 5.38
N SER A 152 -3.84 34.78 6.10
CA SER A 152 -3.62 34.87 7.55
C SER A 152 -2.53 35.86 7.98
N THR A 153 -1.65 36.28 7.08
CA THR A 153 -0.49 37.15 7.36
C THR A 153 -0.67 38.59 6.90
N VAL A 154 -1.75 38.90 6.16
CA VAL A 154 -1.98 40.23 5.59
C VAL A 154 -2.71 41.13 6.59
N ASN A 155 -2.24 42.36 6.76
CA ASN A 155 -2.91 43.35 7.61
C ASN A 155 -4.22 43.83 6.94
N LEU A 156 -5.35 43.66 7.63
CA LEU A 156 -6.68 44.05 7.16
C LEU A 156 -7.11 45.47 7.58
N ASP A 157 -6.27 46.19 8.34
CA ASP A 157 -6.60 47.50 8.92
C ASP A 157 -6.93 48.56 7.85
N LEU A 158 -7.95 49.36 8.17
CA LEU A 158 -8.45 50.45 7.37
C LEU A 158 -8.57 51.73 8.20
N LEU A 159 -8.20 52.85 7.58
CA LEU A 159 -8.39 54.17 8.15
C LEU A 159 -9.81 54.69 7.87
N ASN A 160 -10.59 54.84 8.93
CA ASN A 160 -11.92 55.43 8.85
C ASN A 160 -11.89 56.92 9.19
N ASN A 161 -11.52 57.72 8.19
CA ASN A 161 -11.37 59.16 8.34
C ASN A 161 -12.00 59.90 7.14
N THR A 162 -11.97 61.23 7.17
CA THR A 162 -12.47 62.09 6.08
C THR A 162 -11.45 62.29 4.95
N SER A 163 -10.33 61.56 4.94
CA SER A 163 -9.27 61.69 3.93
C SER A 163 -9.72 61.10 2.60
N TYR A 164 -9.32 61.78 1.52
CA TYR A 164 -9.61 61.39 0.15
C TYR A 164 -8.50 60.54 -0.48
N ASN A 165 -7.47 60.18 0.31
CA ASN A 165 -6.25 59.53 -0.17
C ASN A 165 -5.81 58.35 0.71
N ASN A 166 -6.73 57.63 1.36
CA ASN A 166 -6.32 56.42 2.10
C ASN A 166 -5.90 55.34 1.10
N ILE A 167 -4.82 54.65 1.44
CA ILE A 167 -4.23 53.56 0.65
C ILE A 167 -4.12 52.35 1.56
N TRP A 168 -4.52 51.20 1.03
CA TRP A 168 -4.22 49.89 1.57
C TRP A 168 -3.35 49.14 0.56
N SER A 169 -2.40 48.36 1.03
CA SER A 169 -1.52 47.58 0.17
C SER A 169 -1.07 46.31 0.87
N ALA A 170 -0.82 45.27 0.09
CA ALA A 170 -0.27 44.02 0.57
C ALA A 170 0.77 43.48 -0.42
N ASP A 171 1.87 42.97 0.12
CA ASP A 171 2.88 42.21 -0.62
C ASP A 171 2.53 40.73 -0.49
N LEU A 172 2.28 40.07 -1.62
CA LEU A 172 1.86 38.67 -1.68
C LEU A 172 3.00 37.76 -2.17
N SER A 173 4.22 38.29 -2.36
CA SER A 173 5.39 37.54 -2.84
C SER A 173 5.76 36.34 -1.97
N SER A 174 5.45 36.37 -0.67
CA SER A 174 5.70 35.24 0.24
C SER A 174 4.70 34.08 0.11
N ILE A 175 3.63 34.25 -0.69
CA ILE A 175 2.57 33.25 -0.85
C ILE A 175 2.85 32.44 -2.11
N THR A 176 3.71 31.43 -1.99
CA THR A 176 4.16 30.62 -3.15
C THR A 176 3.02 29.90 -3.87
N ALA A 177 1.88 29.65 -3.20
CA ALA A 177 0.71 29.01 -3.78
C ALA A 177 0.00 29.85 -4.86
N ILE A 178 0.18 31.18 -4.85
CA ILE A 178 -0.38 32.06 -5.89
C ILE A 178 0.62 32.32 -7.02
N GLU A 179 1.90 32.03 -6.81
CA GLU A 179 2.93 32.14 -7.84
C GLU A 179 2.77 30.98 -8.83
N ASP A 180 2.85 31.27 -10.14
CA ASP A 180 2.76 30.31 -11.24
C ASP A 180 1.47 29.44 -11.29
N SER A 181 0.43 29.80 -10.53
CA SER A 181 -0.88 29.18 -10.70
C SER A 181 -1.52 29.59 -12.02
N SER A 182 -2.40 28.75 -12.58
CA SER A 182 -3.02 29.06 -13.89
C SER A 182 -4.05 30.19 -13.80
N SER A 183 -4.68 30.38 -12.63
CA SER A 183 -5.49 31.54 -12.33
C SER A 183 -5.66 31.77 -10.82
N VAL A 184 -5.55 33.04 -10.38
CA VAL A 184 -5.85 33.48 -9.01
C VAL A 184 -7.03 34.43 -9.01
N THR A 185 -7.98 34.21 -8.10
CA THR A 185 -9.03 35.17 -7.76
C THR A 185 -8.80 35.74 -6.36
N LEU A 186 -8.54 37.04 -6.26
CA LEU A 186 -8.39 37.79 -5.00
C LEU A 186 -9.71 38.47 -4.62
N ARG A 187 -10.16 38.38 -3.37
CA ARG A 187 -11.43 38.95 -2.88
C ARG A 187 -11.23 39.77 -1.61
N TRP A 188 -11.79 40.98 -1.61
CA TRP A 188 -11.87 41.88 -0.46
C TRP A 188 -13.31 41.96 0.03
N SER A 189 -13.53 41.74 1.32
CA SER A 189 -14.83 41.81 1.95
C SER A 189 -14.83 42.88 3.04
N PHE A 190 -15.85 43.74 3.04
CA PHE A 190 -16.10 44.71 4.11
C PHE A 190 -17.21 44.21 5.04
N PRO A 191 -17.22 44.64 6.32
CA PRO A 191 -18.32 44.35 7.23
C PRO A 191 -19.68 44.83 6.71
N ASP A 192 -20.74 44.23 7.24
CA ASP A 192 -22.11 44.71 7.03
C ASP A 192 -22.29 46.09 7.68
N LEU A 193 -22.94 46.99 6.94
CA LEU A 193 -23.02 48.40 7.29
C LEU A 193 -24.40 48.77 7.82
N ILE A 194 -24.43 49.61 8.84
CA ILE A 194 -25.68 50.21 9.33
C ILE A 194 -26.09 51.42 8.47
N GLN A 195 -27.38 51.74 8.49
CA GLN A 195 -27.91 52.89 7.76
C GLN A 195 -27.40 54.20 8.35
N LEU A 196 -26.73 55.02 7.53
CA LEU A 196 -26.22 56.34 7.91
C LEU A 196 -26.40 57.35 6.77
N GLN A 197 -26.79 58.57 7.13
CA GLN A 197 -27.02 59.62 6.13
C GLN A 197 -25.71 60.03 5.46
N SER A 198 -25.68 60.02 4.12
CA SER A 198 -24.55 60.47 3.30
C SER A 198 -23.22 59.74 3.55
N LYS A 199 -23.27 58.48 4.02
CA LYS A 199 -22.09 57.62 4.21
C LYS A 199 -22.07 56.50 3.17
N GLN A 200 -20.85 56.11 2.76
CA GLN A 200 -20.62 55.02 1.83
C GLN A 200 -19.18 54.52 1.97
N ILE A 201 -18.98 53.21 1.81
CA ILE A 201 -17.66 52.70 1.42
C ILE A 201 -17.41 53.14 -0.01
N ARG A 202 -16.18 53.52 -0.32
CA ARG A 202 -15.78 53.91 -1.66
C ARG A 202 -14.40 53.36 -2.00
N VAL A 203 -14.29 52.75 -3.18
CA VAL A 203 -13.04 52.29 -3.78
C VAL A 203 -12.80 53.11 -5.05
N ASP A 204 -11.70 53.85 -5.06
CA ASP A 204 -11.36 54.78 -6.14
C ASP A 204 -10.55 54.11 -7.26
N ASP A 205 -9.47 53.41 -6.89
CA ASP A 205 -8.52 52.81 -7.84
C ASP A 205 -7.93 51.52 -7.25
N LEU A 206 -7.55 50.59 -8.13
CA LEU A 206 -6.93 49.31 -7.78
C LEU A 206 -5.79 48.94 -8.73
N GLU A 207 -4.68 48.52 -8.15
CA GLU A 207 -3.44 48.18 -8.82
C GLU A 207 -3.00 46.78 -8.37
N ILE A 208 -2.78 45.89 -9.34
CA ILE A 208 -2.12 44.59 -9.15
C ILE A 208 -0.88 44.58 -10.02
N THR A 209 0.27 44.27 -9.44
CA THR A 209 1.57 44.22 -10.16
C THR A 209 2.30 42.91 -9.87
N GLY A 210 3.14 42.46 -10.79
CA GLY A 210 3.99 41.29 -10.63
C GLY A 210 5.19 41.32 -11.56
N VAL A 211 6.03 40.28 -11.52
CA VAL A 211 7.22 40.10 -12.36
C VAL A 211 6.97 38.93 -13.31
N PHE A 212 6.95 39.19 -14.62
CA PHE A 212 6.82 38.15 -15.63
C PHE A 212 8.18 37.52 -15.96
N ASN A 213 8.22 36.18 -15.85
CA ASN A 213 9.36 35.34 -16.14
C ASN A 213 9.07 34.48 -17.39
N PRO A 214 9.59 34.81 -18.58
CA PRO A 214 9.22 34.14 -19.84
C PRO A 214 9.73 32.68 -19.97
N THR A 215 10.34 32.12 -18.93
CA THR A 215 10.78 30.72 -18.89
C THR A 215 9.55 29.80 -18.98
N VAL A 216 9.55 28.84 -19.91
CA VAL A 216 8.42 27.95 -20.14
C VAL A 216 8.53 26.76 -19.19
N TYR A 217 7.59 26.64 -18.26
CA TYR A 217 7.49 25.49 -17.37
C TYR A 217 6.50 24.47 -17.92
N THR A 218 6.91 23.21 -18.05
CA THR A 218 5.97 22.10 -18.11
C THR A 218 5.52 21.74 -16.69
N THR A 219 4.32 21.18 -16.51
CA THR A 219 3.79 20.93 -15.16
C THR A 219 3.23 19.51 -15.00
N SER A 220 3.34 18.97 -13.80
CA SER A 220 2.69 17.72 -13.40
C SER A 220 2.23 17.76 -11.94
N SER A 221 1.31 16.85 -11.59
CA SER A 221 0.91 16.60 -10.22
C SER A 221 1.10 15.12 -9.90
N VAL A 222 1.63 14.84 -8.70
CA VAL A 222 1.90 13.49 -8.22
C VAL A 222 1.23 13.31 -6.87
N GLU A 223 0.45 12.24 -6.73
CA GLU A 223 -0.09 11.80 -5.44
C GLU A 223 0.77 10.66 -4.91
N ILE A 224 1.19 10.76 -3.65
CA ILE A 224 2.05 9.75 -3.02
C ILE A 224 1.56 9.47 -1.60
N LEU A 225 1.49 8.19 -1.23
CA LEU A 225 1.21 7.81 0.16
C LEU A 225 2.33 8.28 1.09
N GLU A 226 1.99 8.72 2.29
CA GLU A 226 3.00 9.03 3.30
C GLU A 226 4.01 7.87 3.50
N MET A 227 5.25 8.22 3.90
CA MET A 227 6.40 7.31 4.02
C MET A 227 6.90 6.67 2.70
N ARG A 228 6.37 7.06 1.54
CA ARG A 228 6.95 6.72 0.23
C ARG A 228 7.77 7.92 -0.27
N LYS A 229 9.00 7.67 -0.71
CA LYS A 229 9.93 8.74 -1.12
C LYS A 229 10.00 8.99 -2.63
N GLU A 230 9.77 7.98 -3.44
CA GLU A 230 10.02 8.04 -4.89
C GLU A 230 8.85 8.67 -5.64
N LEU A 231 9.11 9.74 -6.41
CA LEU A 231 8.08 10.47 -7.17
C LEU A 231 8.04 10.12 -8.65
N GLY A 232 9.21 9.88 -9.27
CA GLY A 232 9.27 9.50 -10.68
C GLY A 232 10.55 9.93 -11.38
N LEU A 233 10.60 9.64 -12.67
CA LEU A 233 11.70 9.99 -13.58
C LEU A 233 11.32 11.21 -14.41
N TYR A 234 12.20 12.20 -14.47
CA TYR A 234 11.99 13.43 -15.22
C TYR A 234 13.03 13.55 -16.33
N THR A 235 12.54 13.78 -17.55
CA THR A 235 13.34 13.98 -18.76
C THR A 235 12.73 15.09 -19.61
N PRO A 236 13.54 15.89 -20.34
CA PRO A 236 13.02 16.96 -21.18
C PRO A 236 12.10 16.42 -22.27
N THR A 237 11.05 17.17 -22.57
CA THR A 237 10.04 16.88 -23.59
C THR A 237 10.24 17.72 -24.85
N THR A 238 10.92 18.85 -24.73
CA THR A 238 11.14 19.83 -25.80
C THR A 238 12.41 19.58 -26.60
N TYR A 239 13.33 18.75 -26.09
CA TYR A 239 14.56 18.34 -26.77
C TYR A 239 15.01 16.95 -26.31
N THR A 240 15.92 16.34 -27.06
CA THR A 240 16.55 15.06 -26.71
C THR A 240 18.03 15.27 -26.43
N SER A 241 18.52 14.83 -25.28
CA SER A 241 19.96 14.79 -24.96
C SER A 241 20.33 13.48 -24.28
N SER A 242 21.54 13.00 -24.53
CA SER A 242 22.15 11.85 -23.84
C SER A 242 23.02 12.26 -22.65
N ASP A 243 23.20 13.57 -22.43
CA ASP A 243 24.05 14.15 -21.39
C ASP A 243 23.29 15.29 -20.71
N LEU A 244 22.54 14.95 -19.67
CA LEU A 244 21.68 15.87 -18.93
C LEU A 244 22.29 16.21 -17.57
N SER A 245 22.13 17.47 -17.19
CA SER A 245 22.34 17.96 -15.84
C SER A 245 21.00 18.37 -15.24
N TYR A 246 20.86 18.15 -13.93
CA TYR A 246 19.64 18.41 -13.18
C TYR A 246 19.92 19.39 -12.04
N ALA A 247 19.00 20.33 -11.84
CA ALA A 247 18.98 21.19 -10.67
C ALA A 247 17.56 21.27 -10.11
N LEU A 248 17.45 21.45 -8.79
CA LEU A 248 16.16 21.63 -8.12
C LEU A 248 16.02 23.07 -7.64
N SER A 249 14.83 23.63 -7.83
CA SER A 249 14.43 24.93 -7.32
C SER A 249 12.94 24.90 -6.91
N GLY A 250 12.37 26.04 -6.52
CA GLY A 250 11.02 26.13 -5.99
C GLY A 250 10.95 26.08 -4.46
N ALA A 251 9.75 26.30 -3.94
CA ALA A 251 9.50 26.55 -2.51
C ALA A 251 9.98 25.41 -1.58
N ASP A 252 9.91 24.16 -2.05
CA ASP A 252 10.26 22.97 -1.26
C ASP A 252 11.46 22.20 -1.79
N ALA A 253 12.32 22.81 -2.62
CA ALA A 253 13.45 22.12 -3.25
C ALA A 253 14.35 21.36 -2.25
N ASP A 254 14.57 21.93 -1.06
CA ASP A 254 15.38 21.33 0.00
C ASP A 254 14.80 20.02 0.58
N ALA A 255 13.52 19.74 0.35
CA ALA A 255 12.89 18.50 0.76
C ALA A 255 13.22 17.33 -0.20
N PHE A 256 13.80 17.61 -1.36
CA PHE A 256 14.00 16.66 -2.45
C PHE A 256 15.46 16.45 -2.81
N THR A 257 15.70 15.35 -3.50
CA THR A 257 16.93 15.09 -4.25
C THR A 257 16.57 14.54 -5.62
N ILE A 258 17.42 14.84 -6.60
CA ILE A 258 17.35 14.26 -7.94
C ILE A 258 18.70 13.68 -8.30
N ASN A 259 18.71 12.43 -8.75
CA ASN A 259 19.94 11.77 -9.16
C ASN A 259 20.29 12.09 -10.62
N SER A 260 21.47 11.66 -11.07
CA SER A 260 21.96 11.88 -12.44
C SER A 260 21.09 11.25 -13.54
N ASN A 261 20.18 10.34 -13.18
CA ASN A 261 19.27 9.71 -14.13
C ASN A 261 17.92 10.45 -14.22
N GLY A 262 17.72 11.52 -13.43
CA GLY A 262 16.47 12.26 -13.37
C GLY A 262 15.43 11.70 -12.42
N SER A 263 15.80 10.77 -11.52
CA SER A 263 14.87 10.21 -10.52
C SER A 263 14.73 11.18 -9.34
N LEU A 264 13.53 11.73 -9.17
CA LEU A 264 13.19 12.67 -8.10
C LEU A 264 12.61 11.91 -6.90
N SER A 265 13.11 12.22 -5.70
CA SER A 265 12.64 11.61 -4.46
C SER A 265 12.78 12.54 -3.25
N PHE A 266 12.06 12.26 -2.17
CA PHE A 266 12.21 12.98 -0.90
C PHE A 266 13.51 12.61 -0.17
N ASN A 267 14.15 13.59 0.46
CA ASN A 267 15.31 13.39 1.33
C ASN A 267 14.94 12.55 2.58
N THR A 268 13.77 12.81 3.15
CA THR A 268 13.23 12.13 4.34
C THR A 268 11.82 11.62 4.08
N ASP A 269 11.33 10.67 4.87
CA ASP A 269 9.97 10.14 4.66
C ASP A 269 8.94 11.27 4.80
N PRO A 270 8.09 11.53 3.77
CA PRO A 270 7.07 12.55 3.88
C PRO A 270 5.96 12.07 4.82
N VAL A 271 5.50 12.95 5.71
CA VAL A 271 4.47 12.65 6.71
C VAL A 271 3.31 13.62 6.50
N PHE A 272 2.11 13.08 6.23
CA PHE A 272 0.92 13.87 5.91
C PHE A 272 0.63 14.96 6.94
N ALA A 273 0.72 14.60 8.24
CA ALA A 273 0.45 15.50 9.35
C ALA A 273 1.43 16.68 9.48
N ASN A 274 2.65 16.56 8.95
CA ASN A 274 3.64 17.63 8.99
C ASN A 274 3.41 18.63 7.86
N LYS A 275 3.17 18.11 6.64
CA LYS A 275 2.90 18.90 5.43
C LYS A 275 2.24 17.98 4.40
N SER A 276 1.04 18.34 3.97
CA SER A 276 0.21 17.53 3.06
C SER A 276 0.47 17.80 1.59
N SER A 277 1.21 18.86 1.24
CA SER A 277 1.50 19.22 -0.14
C SER A 277 2.87 19.88 -0.27
N TYR A 278 3.61 19.56 -1.33
CA TYR A 278 4.93 20.13 -1.64
C TYR A 278 4.99 20.65 -3.07
N PHE A 279 5.90 21.59 -3.32
CA PHE A 279 6.17 22.12 -4.65
C PHE A 279 7.66 22.18 -4.96
N VAL A 280 8.08 21.56 -6.07
CA VAL A 280 9.47 21.55 -6.53
C VAL A 280 9.54 21.72 -8.04
N VAL A 281 10.55 22.43 -8.51
CA VAL A 281 10.88 22.63 -9.92
C VAL A 281 12.12 21.81 -10.25
N VAL A 282 12.03 21.02 -11.31
CA VAL A 282 13.15 20.27 -11.90
C VAL A 282 13.65 21.02 -13.12
N GLU A 283 14.85 21.57 -13.05
CA GLU A 283 15.57 22.07 -14.23
C GLU A 283 16.33 20.92 -14.87
N MET A 284 16.12 20.75 -16.17
CA MET A 284 16.82 19.78 -17.01
C MET A 284 17.58 20.58 -18.05
N ALA A 285 18.90 20.46 -18.07
CA ALA A 285 19.76 21.19 -18.99
C ALA A 285 20.67 20.23 -19.75
N ASP A 286 20.78 20.43 -21.06
CA ASP A 286 21.75 19.73 -21.90
C ASP A 286 23.17 20.22 -21.57
N SER A 287 24.00 19.34 -21.02
CA SER A 287 25.38 19.65 -20.63
C SER A 287 26.25 20.14 -21.80
N GLN A 288 25.88 19.77 -23.03
CA GLN A 288 26.64 20.09 -24.25
C GLN A 288 26.05 21.29 -25.02
N ASN A 289 24.77 21.59 -24.83
CA ASN A 289 24.09 22.73 -25.45
C ASN A 289 23.30 23.53 -24.42
N LEU A 290 23.97 24.51 -23.80
CA LEU A 290 23.42 25.34 -22.73
C LEU A 290 22.22 26.23 -23.13
N SER A 291 21.82 26.21 -24.41
CA SER A 291 20.56 26.84 -24.85
C SER A 291 19.35 25.91 -24.74
N ASN A 292 19.57 24.60 -24.56
CA ASN A 292 18.53 23.60 -24.33
C ASN A 292 18.36 23.42 -22.82
N VAL A 293 17.39 24.13 -22.27
CA VAL A 293 16.98 24.01 -20.87
C VAL A 293 15.46 23.91 -20.83
N GLU A 294 14.95 22.96 -20.06
CA GLU A 294 13.53 22.80 -19.78
C GLU A 294 13.32 22.75 -18.27
N HIS A 295 12.36 23.53 -17.79
CA HIS A 295 11.94 23.52 -16.39
C HIS A 295 10.61 22.78 -16.26
N HIS A 296 10.49 21.94 -15.24
CA HIS A 296 9.28 21.16 -14.97
C HIS A 296 8.83 21.34 -13.52
N SER A 297 7.66 21.94 -13.32
CA SER A 297 7.09 22.16 -11.98
C SER A 297 6.27 20.94 -11.54
N VAL A 298 6.53 20.45 -10.33
CA VAL A 298 5.89 19.27 -9.75
C VAL A 298 5.14 19.68 -8.49
N SER A 299 3.81 19.53 -8.52
CA SER A 299 2.97 19.61 -7.32
C SER A 299 2.80 18.21 -6.73
N VAL A 300 3.22 18.02 -5.48
CA VAL A 300 3.13 16.72 -4.80
C VAL A 300 2.06 16.79 -3.72
N GLN A 301 1.07 15.91 -3.77
CA GLN A 301 0.09 15.71 -2.71
C GLN A 301 0.44 14.47 -1.91
N ILE A 302 0.57 14.62 -0.60
CA ILE A 302 0.72 13.48 0.30
C ILE A 302 -0.69 12.97 0.61
N LEU A 303 -0.94 11.71 0.30
CA LEU A 303 -2.15 11.02 0.69
C LEU A 303 -1.97 10.49 2.11
N GLU A 304 -2.91 10.85 2.98
CA GLU A 304 -3.06 10.22 4.28
C GLU A 304 -3.25 8.71 4.06
N SER A 305 -2.36 7.90 4.63
CA SER A 305 -2.54 6.46 4.54
C SER A 305 -3.72 6.09 5.42
N ALA A 306 -4.80 5.58 4.82
CA ALA A 306 -5.92 4.99 5.56
C ALA A 306 -5.48 3.82 6.47
N ALA A 307 -4.25 3.31 6.29
CA ALA A 307 -3.64 2.32 7.19
C ALA A 307 -3.16 2.93 8.53
N ILE A 308 -3.07 4.25 8.66
CA ILE A 308 -2.53 4.95 9.84
C ILE A 308 -3.44 6.13 10.24
N THR A 309 -4.75 5.95 10.29
CA THR A 309 -5.55 6.76 11.23
C THR A 309 -5.08 6.40 12.63
N SER A 310 -4.14 7.16 13.21
CA SER A 310 -3.74 7.14 14.62
C SER A 310 -4.08 5.84 15.37
N ARG A 311 -3.65 4.68 14.88
CA ARG A 311 -3.44 3.56 15.77
C ARG A 311 -2.30 4.10 16.59
N HIS A 312 -2.58 4.59 17.79
CA HIS A 312 -1.63 4.39 18.87
C HIS A 312 -1.07 3.00 18.60
N ARG A 313 0.23 2.92 18.32
CA ARG A 313 0.91 1.65 18.46
C ARG A 313 0.58 1.24 19.88
N HIS A 314 -0.45 0.41 20.05
CA HIS A 314 -0.89 -0.08 21.35
C HIS A 314 0.25 -0.90 21.97
N HIS A 315 1.22 -1.26 21.13
CA HIS A 315 2.35 -2.11 21.41
C HIS A 315 3.65 -1.40 21.02
N PRO A 316 4.60 -1.24 21.95
CA PRO A 316 5.95 -0.74 21.69
C PRO A 316 6.66 -1.54 20.57
N ILE A 317 7.54 -0.88 19.81
CA ILE A 317 8.41 -1.54 18.82
C ILE A 317 9.31 -2.56 19.54
N GLY A 318 9.47 -3.75 18.95
CA GLY A 318 10.45 -4.76 19.40
C GLY A 318 10.04 -5.59 20.62
N GLN A 319 8.75 -5.63 20.98
CA GLN A 319 8.27 -6.35 22.17
C GLN A 319 7.70 -7.75 21.92
N TYR A 320 7.40 -8.12 20.67
CA TYR A 320 6.68 -9.36 20.42
C TYR A 320 7.47 -10.37 19.64
N ASN A 321 7.40 -11.59 20.11
CA ASN A 321 7.80 -12.76 19.37
C ASN A 321 6.81 -13.01 18.21
N VAL A 322 7.27 -13.73 17.20
CA VAL A 322 6.46 -14.13 16.05
C VAL A 322 6.62 -15.62 15.83
N LEU A 323 5.49 -16.33 15.86
CA LEU A 323 5.35 -17.70 15.41
C LEU A 323 4.63 -17.70 14.06
N PHE A 324 5.36 -18.04 13.01
CA PHE A 324 4.92 -17.97 11.62
C PHE A 324 4.71 -19.39 11.06
N ILE A 325 3.46 -19.75 10.76
CA ILE A 325 3.04 -21.13 10.48
C ILE A 325 2.41 -21.24 9.08
N PRO A 326 3.22 -21.37 8.01
CA PRO A 326 2.72 -21.74 6.69
C PRO A 326 2.46 -23.25 6.63
N ILE A 327 1.31 -23.65 6.08
CA ILE A 327 0.89 -25.05 5.93
C ILE A 327 0.76 -25.39 4.45
N ASP A 328 1.43 -26.45 4.03
CA ASP A 328 1.49 -26.88 2.63
C ASP A 328 0.18 -27.56 2.19
N ASP A 329 -0.43 -27.07 1.10
CA ASP A 329 -1.66 -27.63 0.48
C ASP A 329 -2.91 -27.60 1.38
N LEU A 330 -2.95 -26.77 2.42
CA LEU A 330 -4.12 -26.67 3.31
C LEU A 330 -5.21 -25.76 2.71
N ARG A 331 -6.34 -26.37 2.31
CA ARG A 331 -7.57 -25.63 1.97
C ARG A 331 -8.36 -25.26 3.25
N PRO A 332 -9.32 -24.31 3.20
CA PRO A 332 -10.19 -23.91 4.33
C PRO A 332 -11.15 -24.98 4.89
N LEU A 333 -10.77 -26.26 4.90
CA LEU A 333 -11.55 -27.39 5.41
C LEU A 333 -11.40 -27.55 6.93
N LEU A 334 -11.61 -26.45 7.67
CA LEU A 334 -11.50 -26.39 9.13
C LEU A 334 -12.85 -25.98 9.73
N ASN A 335 -13.11 -26.36 10.98
CA ASN A 335 -14.43 -26.13 11.57
C ASN A 335 -14.79 -24.64 11.67
N VAL A 336 -13.84 -23.79 12.04
CA VAL A 336 -13.98 -22.32 12.07
C VAL A 336 -14.43 -21.70 10.75
N TYR A 337 -14.11 -22.27 9.59
CA TYR A 337 -14.52 -21.71 8.29
C TYR A 337 -16.00 -22.00 7.96
N GLY A 338 -16.67 -22.83 8.76
CA GLY A 338 -18.13 -22.93 8.77
C GLY A 338 -18.77 -23.42 7.48
N GLU A 339 -17.99 -23.92 6.52
CA GLU A 339 -18.51 -24.37 5.23
C GLU A 339 -19.32 -25.65 5.42
N ASP A 340 -20.46 -25.72 4.73
CA ASP A 340 -21.25 -26.95 4.54
C ASP A 340 -20.53 -27.91 3.56
N ASP A 341 -19.20 -27.97 3.63
CA ASP A 341 -18.38 -28.91 2.88
C ASP A 341 -18.60 -30.30 3.52
N PRO A 342 -19.11 -31.29 2.78
CA PRO A 342 -19.40 -32.62 3.32
C PRO A 342 -18.14 -33.36 3.78
N LEU A 343 -16.95 -32.90 3.38
CA LEU A 343 -15.67 -33.47 3.79
C LEU A 343 -15.12 -32.81 5.07
N LYS A 344 -15.81 -31.84 5.67
CA LYS A 344 -15.32 -31.13 6.87
C LYS A 344 -15.07 -32.08 8.06
N PRO A 345 -13.96 -31.95 8.81
CA PRO A 345 -13.73 -32.72 10.02
C PRO A 345 -14.81 -32.44 11.06
N LEU A 346 -15.61 -33.45 11.39
CA LEU A 346 -16.66 -33.33 12.41
C LEU A 346 -16.14 -33.64 13.81
N LYS A 347 -15.20 -34.58 13.93
CA LYS A 347 -14.57 -34.94 15.20
C LYS A 347 -13.10 -35.31 15.04
N ILE A 348 -12.27 -34.85 15.98
CA ILE A 348 -10.87 -35.24 16.12
C ILE A 348 -10.67 -35.67 17.58
N ASN A 349 -10.16 -36.88 17.78
CA ASN A 349 -9.97 -37.46 19.12
C ASN A 349 -11.20 -37.34 20.04
N GLY A 350 -12.39 -37.55 19.48
CA GLY A 350 -13.67 -37.42 20.20
C GLY A 350 -14.13 -35.99 20.50
N GLN A 351 -13.33 -34.97 20.21
CA GLN A 351 -13.69 -33.56 20.30
C GLN A 351 -14.33 -33.08 18.98
N SER A 352 -15.20 -32.08 19.04
CA SER A 352 -15.89 -31.55 17.87
C SER A 352 -14.95 -30.70 17.01
N GLY A 353 -15.06 -30.83 15.68
CA GLY A 353 -14.36 -29.96 14.73
C GLY A 353 -12.86 -30.17 14.65
N THR A 354 -12.13 -29.05 14.55
CA THR A 354 -10.67 -28.95 14.50
C THR A 354 -10.17 -28.20 15.72
N PRO A 355 -10.06 -28.87 16.89
CA PRO A 355 -10.08 -28.20 18.19
C PRO A 355 -8.92 -27.21 18.40
N ASN A 356 -7.74 -27.47 17.85
CA ASN A 356 -6.59 -26.58 18.04
C ASN A 356 -6.58 -25.42 17.05
N PHE A 357 -7.00 -25.65 15.79
CA PHE A 357 -7.29 -24.54 14.87
C PHE A 357 -8.40 -23.63 15.39
N ASP A 358 -9.46 -24.22 15.95
CA ASP A 358 -10.59 -23.49 16.53
C ASP A 358 -10.16 -22.74 17.80
N ARG A 359 -9.28 -23.32 18.63
CA ARG A 359 -8.66 -22.65 19.78
C ARG A 359 -7.86 -21.41 19.35
N LEU A 360 -7.04 -21.52 18.30
CA LEU A 360 -6.31 -20.37 17.76
C LEU A 360 -7.27 -19.32 17.21
N ALA A 361 -8.28 -19.72 16.44
CA ALA A 361 -9.28 -18.81 15.90
C ALA A 361 -10.06 -18.07 16.99
N ALA A 362 -10.45 -18.75 18.07
CA ALA A 362 -11.18 -18.17 19.19
C ALA A 362 -10.40 -17.07 19.92
N SER A 363 -9.07 -17.09 19.86
CA SER A 363 -8.19 -16.08 20.45
C SER A 363 -7.65 -15.06 19.44
N GLY A 364 -7.89 -15.26 18.15
CA GLY A 364 -7.40 -14.42 17.05
C GLY A 364 -8.50 -13.80 16.18
N VAL A 365 -8.12 -13.41 14.97
CA VAL A 365 -9.02 -12.99 13.88
C VAL A 365 -8.88 -13.98 12.73
N THR A 366 -10.01 -14.46 12.23
CA THR A 366 -10.08 -15.38 11.09
C THR A 366 -10.46 -14.62 9.82
N PHE A 367 -9.69 -14.77 8.75
CA PHE A 367 -9.93 -14.14 7.46
C PHE A 367 -10.61 -15.13 6.53
N LEU A 368 -11.86 -14.85 6.17
CA LEU A 368 -12.70 -15.75 5.37
C LEU A 368 -12.41 -15.68 3.87
N ASN A 369 -11.81 -14.58 3.41
CA ASN A 369 -11.54 -14.27 1.99
C ASN A 369 -10.05 -13.99 1.75
N ALA A 370 -9.20 -14.93 2.19
CA ALA A 370 -7.75 -14.86 2.03
C ALA A 370 -7.29 -15.72 0.83
N HIS A 371 -6.47 -15.16 -0.05
CA HIS A 371 -6.00 -15.84 -1.27
C HIS A 371 -4.48 -15.78 -1.48
N CYS A 372 -3.92 -16.89 -1.96
CA CYS A 372 -2.55 -16.93 -2.49
C CYS A 372 -2.48 -16.29 -3.89
N GLN A 373 -1.31 -15.78 -4.26
CA GLN A 373 -1.12 -15.09 -5.56
C GLN A 373 -0.99 -16.07 -6.73
N GLN A 374 -0.55 -17.30 -6.46
CA GLN A 374 -0.47 -18.38 -7.45
C GLN A 374 -0.50 -19.73 -6.72
N ALA A 375 -1.42 -20.62 -7.12
CA ALA A 375 -1.65 -21.93 -6.48
C ALA A 375 -0.57 -22.99 -6.81
N ILE A 376 0.69 -22.64 -6.52
CA ILE A 376 1.90 -23.46 -6.65
C ILE A 376 2.83 -23.08 -5.49
N CYS A 377 3.31 -24.08 -4.71
CA CYS A 377 4.05 -23.84 -3.47
C CYS A 377 5.22 -22.85 -3.62
N THR A 378 6.10 -23.02 -4.62
CA THR A 378 7.28 -22.14 -4.78
C THR A 378 6.90 -20.70 -5.09
N ALA A 379 5.86 -20.49 -5.90
CA ALA A 379 5.42 -19.18 -6.33
C ALA A 379 4.77 -18.44 -5.17
N SER A 380 3.83 -19.09 -4.49
CA SER A 380 3.15 -18.53 -3.31
C SER A 380 4.14 -18.23 -2.18
N ARG A 381 5.00 -19.21 -1.82
CA ARG A 381 5.98 -19.05 -0.74
C ARG A 381 7.00 -17.96 -1.02
N ALA A 382 7.53 -17.87 -2.24
CA ALA A 382 8.40 -16.76 -2.61
C ALA A 382 7.66 -15.42 -2.54
N SER A 383 6.35 -15.40 -2.88
CA SER A 383 5.54 -14.20 -2.85
C SER A 383 5.38 -13.65 -1.43
N PHE A 384 4.80 -14.42 -0.51
CA PHE A 384 4.56 -13.95 0.86
C PHE A 384 5.86 -13.81 1.67
N LEU A 385 6.91 -14.57 1.39
CA LEU A 385 8.18 -14.39 2.09
C LEU A 385 8.95 -13.16 1.61
N THR A 386 8.57 -12.52 0.50
CA THR A 386 9.23 -11.29 0.00
C THR A 386 8.32 -10.08 -0.04
N GLY A 387 7.00 -10.24 0.16
CA GLY A 387 6.02 -9.18 -0.04
C GLY A 387 5.87 -8.76 -1.51
N LEU A 388 6.24 -9.62 -2.46
CA LEU A 388 6.24 -9.32 -3.90
C LEU A 388 5.39 -10.32 -4.67
N ARG A 389 4.66 -9.87 -5.69
CA ARG A 389 3.81 -10.75 -6.51
C ARG A 389 4.64 -11.67 -7.43
N PRO A 390 4.11 -12.83 -7.87
CA PRO A 390 4.82 -13.76 -8.77
C PRO A 390 5.43 -13.13 -10.03
N ASP A 391 4.80 -12.11 -10.61
CA ASP A 391 5.34 -11.41 -11.79
C ASP A 391 6.57 -10.56 -11.48
N THR A 392 6.70 -10.10 -10.24
CA THR A 392 7.91 -9.43 -9.74
C THR A 392 8.98 -10.45 -9.38
N THR A 393 8.61 -11.52 -8.66
CA THR A 393 9.56 -12.56 -8.24
C THR A 393 10.05 -13.42 -9.40
N ARG A 394 9.27 -13.47 -10.50
CA ARG A 394 9.41 -14.37 -11.66
C ARG A 394 9.49 -15.84 -11.29
N ASN A 395 8.94 -16.20 -10.13
CA ASN A 395 8.88 -17.57 -9.66
C ASN A 395 7.50 -18.15 -10.00
N TRP A 396 7.35 -18.69 -11.22
CA TRP A 396 6.08 -19.23 -11.71
C TRP A 396 6.00 -20.77 -11.69
N HIS A 397 7.11 -21.47 -11.47
CA HIS A 397 7.19 -22.93 -11.52
C HIS A 397 8.23 -23.49 -10.53
N LEU A 398 8.10 -24.77 -10.18
CA LEU A 398 8.83 -25.44 -9.07
C LEU A 398 10.36 -25.26 -9.07
N GLU A 399 10.99 -25.14 -10.24
CA GLU A 399 12.45 -25.10 -10.36
C GLU A 399 13.09 -23.72 -10.12
N THR A 400 12.31 -22.65 -10.14
CA THR A 400 12.87 -21.30 -9.99
C THR A 400 13.33 -21.05 -8.56
N ARG A 401 14.56 -20.56 -8.44
CA ARG A 401 15.11 -20.04 -7.18
C ARG A 401 15.01 -18.52 -7.21
N PHE A 402 14.16 -17.96 -6.38
CA PHE A 402 13.85 -16.52 -6.46
C PHE A 402 15.09 -15.63 -6.28
N ARG A 403 16.09 -16.04 -5.48
CA ARG A 403 17.36 -15.30 -5.31
C ARG A 403 18.29 -15.35 -6.52
N GLN A 404 18.12 -16.28 -7.45
CA GLN A 404 18.86 -16.23 -8.72
C GLN A 404 18.33 -15.11 -9.63
N VAL A 405 17.05 -14.77 -9.50
CA VAL A 405 16.41 -13.67 -10.23
C VAL A 405 16.60 -12.35 -9.48
N MET A 406 16.39 -12.36 -8.16
CA MET A 406 16.44 -11.20 -7.28
C MET A 406 17.47 -11.42 -6.17
N PRO A 407 18.77 -11.28 -6.47
CA PRO A 407 19.84 -11.64 -5.54
C PRO A 407 19.80 -10.86 -4.22
N ASN A 408 19.32 -9.62 -4.24
CA ASN A 408 19.34 -8.73 -3.08
C ASN A 408 17.99 -8.59 -2.37
N VAL A 409 16.95 -9.32 -2.78
CA VAL A 409 15.62 -9.20 -2.15
C VAL A 409 15.72 -9.56 -0.66
N THR A 410 15.12 -8.74 0.19
CA THR A 410 14.99 -9.03 1.62
C THR A 410 13.74 -9.86 1.84
N THR A 411 13.87 -10.99 2.51
CA THR A 411 12.73 -11.82 2.90
C THR A 411 12.18 -11.37 4.25
N LEU A 412 10.96 -11.76 4.59
CA LEU A 412 10.33 -11.52 5.89
C LEU A 412 11.24 -11.98 7.06
N PRO A 413 11.71 -13.24 7.14
CA PRO A 413 12.62 -13.65 8.20
C PRO A 413 13.97 -12.91 8.17
N GLU A 414 14.51 -12.54 7.00
CA GLU A 414 15.72 -11.70 6.91
C GLU A 414 15.47 -10.30 7.47
N HIS A 415 14.29 -9.73 7.23
CA HIS A 415 13.89 -8.45 7.80
C HIS A 415 13.87 -8.50 9.33
N PHE A 416 13.25 -9.52 9.93
CA PHE A 416 13.25 -9.72 11.39
C PHE A 416 14.68 -9.88 11.94
N LYS A 417 15.50 -10.72 11.30
CA LYS A 417 16.90 -10.92 11.67
C LYS A 417 17.70 -9.62 11.67
N ASN A 418 17.55 -8.82 10.62
CA ASN A 418 18.23 -7.52 10.49
C ASN A 418 17.73 -6.47 11.50
N ASN A 419 16.60 -6.73 12.17
CA ASN A 419 16.01 -5.87 13.21
C ASN A 419 16.14 -6.47 14.62
N GLY A 420 17.13 -7.35 14.84
CA GLY A 420 17.52 -7.80 16.17
C GLY A 420 16.73 -9.00 16.72
N TYR A 421 15.96 -9.69 15.89
CA TYR A 421 15.28 -10.92 16.29
C TYR A 421 16.20 -12.13 16.15
N LYS A 422 16.06 -13.09 17.07
CA LYS A 422 16.53 -14.47 16.81
C LYS A 422 15.61 -15.09 15.77
N THR A 423 16.14 -15.59 14.67
CA THR A 423 15.36 -16.18 13.59
C THR A 423 15.72 -17.64 13.36
N TYR A 424 14.73 -18.52 13.52
CA TYR A 424 14.87 -19.96 13.35
C TYR A 424 13.78 -20.48 12.43
N GLY A 425 14.18 -21.33 11.48
CA GLY A 425 13.25 -21.99 10.58
C GLY A 425 13.20 -23.50 10.85
N VAL A 426 12.02 -24.09 10.82
CA VAL A 426 11.86 -25.54 10.86
C VAL A 426 10.73 -26.01 9.94
N GLY A 427 10.91 -27.18 9.31
CA GLY A 427 9.94 -27.75 8.38
C GLY A 427 9.96 -27.12 6.98
N LYS A 428 8.82 -27.03 6.29
CA LYS A 428 8.71 -26.48 4.93
C LYS A 428 8.28 -25.01 4.96
N ILE A 429 9.24 -24.08 4.96
CA ILE A 429 8.99 -22.63 4.91
C ILE A 429 9.14 -22.11 3.47
N PHE A 430 10.38 -22.10 2.96
CA PHE A 430 10.65 -21.92 1.54
C PHE A 430 10.41 -23.23 0.78
N HIS A 431 10.21 -23.17 -0.54
CA HIS A 431 10.09 -24.36 -1.36
C HIS A 431 11.45 -25.07 -1.55
N GLY A 432 11.68 -26.14 -0.81
CA GLY A 432 12.90 -26.94 -0.92
C GLY A 432 13.20 -27.70 0.36
N GLN A 433 14.28 -28.47 0.34
CA GLN A 433 14.69 -29.28 1.50
C GLN A 433 15.75 -28.62 2.37
N THR A 434 16.42 -27.56 1.89
CA THR A 434 17.48 -26.89 2.65
C THR A 434 17.54 -25.40 2.31
N SER A 435 18.07 -24.59 3.22
CA SER A 435 18.32 -23.16 3.03
C SER A 435 19.17 -22.85 1.80
N VAL A 436 20.19 -23.66 1.51
CA VAL A 436 21.06 -23.50 0.35
C VAL A 436 20.31 -23.59 -0.99
N LYS A 437 19.15 -24.26 -1.03
CA LYS A 437 18.37 -24.37 -2.26
C LYS A 437 17.61 -23.09 -2.62
N GLN A 438 17.23 -22.25 -1.66
CA GLN A 438 16.35 -21.10 -1.91
C GLN A 438 16.83 -19.78 -1.33
N ASP A 439 17.50 -19.81 -0.18
CA ASP A 439 17.73 -18.62 0.66
C ASP A 439 19.20 -18.36 1.01
N GLU A 440 20.11 -19.27 0.64
CA GLU A 440 21.56 -19.12 0.82
C GLU A 440 21.98 -18.74 2.25
N THR A 441 21.23 -19.21 3.26
CA THR A 441 21.45 -18.98 4.71
C THR A 441 21.26 -17.54 5.21
N ARG A 442 20.67 -16.64 4.41
CA ARG A 442 20.52 -15.22 4.79
C ARG A 442 19.48 -14.98 5.88
N SER A 443 18.32 -15.64 5.80
CA SER A 443 17.16 -15.27 6.61
C SER A 443 17.22 -15.72 8.07
N TRP A 444 18.03 -16.72 8.38
CA TRP A 444 17.98 -17.43 9.66
C TRP A 444 19.25 -17.16 10.47
N SER A 445 19.13 -16.78 11.75
CA SER A 445 20.28 -16.58 12.64
C SER A 445 20.84 -17.93 13.12
N GLU A 446 19.96 -18.90 13.37
CA GLU A 446 20.33 -20.23 13.88
C GLU A 446 20.03 -21.36 12.88
N GLY A 447 19.76 -20.99 11.63
CA GLY A 447 19.56 -21.93 10.53
C GLY A 447 18.11 -22.33 10.31
N TRP A 448 17.94 -23.20 9.31
CA TRP A 448 16.66 -23.76 8.93
C TRP A 448 16.79 -25.28 8.82
N ASP A 449 16.08 -26.00 9.71
CA ASP A 449 16.06 -27.46 9.76
C ASP A 449 14.79 -28.02 9.13
N ASN A 450 14.92 -28.73 8.02
CA ASN A 450 13.83 -29.53 7.48
C ASN A 450 14.17 -31.01 7.67
N PRO A 451 13.52 -31.70 8.64
CA PRO A 451 13.81 -33.10 8.95
C PRO A 451 13.82 -33.96 7.68
N SER A 452 15.00 -34.45 7.30
CA SER A 452 15.22 -35.13 6.02
C SER A 452 16.13 -36.35 6.11
N GLU A 453 16.50 -36.76 7.32
CA GLU A 453 17.17 -38.02 7.59
C GLU A 453 16.33 -39.22 7.14
N GLY A 454 17.00 -40.34 6.86
CA GLY A 454 16.44 -41.49 6.16
C GLY A 454 15.10 -42.03 6.68
N ARG A 455 14.85 -41.99 8.00
CA ARG A 455 13.57 -42.43 8.58
C ARG A 455 12.39 -41.55 8.17
N TYR A 456 12.60 -40.24 8.08
CA TYR A 456 11.51 -39.32 7.76
C TYR A 456 11.15 -39.38 6.29
N ASN A 457 12.13 -39.60 5.42
CA ASN A 457 11.87 -39.83 3.99
C ASN A 457 11.14 -41.17 3.77
N PHE A 458 11.41 -42.19 4.59
CA PHE A 458 10.66 -43.46 4.54
C PHE A 458 9.17 -43.23 4.83
N TYR A 459 8.84 -42.58 5.95
CA TYR A 459 7.45 -42.26 6.28
C TYR A 459 6.83 -41.18 5.39
N GLU A 460 7.60 -40.44 4.60
CA GLU A 460 7.08 -39.45 3.65
C GLU A 460 6.90 -40.02 2.23
N ARG A 461 7.71 -40.97 1.77
CA ARG A 461 7.72 -41.38 0.35
C ARG A 461 7.63 -42.88 0.11
N GLY A 462 7.82 -43.70 1.14
CA GLY A 462 7.93 -45.16 0.99
C GLY A 462 9.14 -45.62 0.17
N ASP A 463 10.10 -44.74 -0.15
CA ASP A 463 11.12 -44.95 -1.20
C ASP A 463 12.56 -45.12 -0.67
N ASN A 464 12.88 -46.15 0.13
CA ASN A 464 14.30 -46.53 0.20
C ASN A 464 14.57 -48.00 0.59
N THR A 465 15.13 -48.76 -0.35
CA THR A 465 15.68 -50.10 -0.11
C THR A 465 17.10 -50.09 0.47
N ASN A 466 17.81 -48.96 0.49
CA ASN A 466 19.24 -48.89 0.85
C ASN A 466 19.53 -48.38 2.27
N ILE A 467 18.52 -48.05 3.08
CA ILE A 467 18.68 -47.81 4.54
C ILE A 467 18.45 -49.12 5.35
N TRP A 468 18.44 -50.28 4.66
CA TRP A 468 18.05 -51.58 5.23
C TRP A 468 19.10 -52.29 6.10
N ASN A 469 20.28 -51.72 6.36
CA ASN A 469 21.38 -52.48 6.98
C ASN A 469 21.57 -52.33 8.50
N THR A 470 20.57 -51.85 9.26
CA THR A 470 20.63 -51.94 10.73
C THR A 470 19.37 -52.49 11.41
N TRP A 471 18.34 -52.88 10.67
CA TRP A 471 17.03 -53.20 11.27
C TRP A 471 16.57 -54.59 10.82
N ASN A 472 16.58 -55.53 11.77
CA ASN A 472 16.30 -56.94 11.52
C ASN A 472 14.82 -57.17 11.15
N LYS A 473 14.58 -57.55 9.89
CA LYS A 473 13.33 -58.19 9.44
C LYS A 473 13.03 -59.39 10.34
N VAL A 474 11.92 -59.36 11.08
CA VAL A 474 11.26 -60.61 11.45
C VAL A 474 10.48 -61.05 10.21
N ALA A 475 10.85 -62.21 9.66
CA ALA A 475 10.27 -62.75 8.45
C ALA A 475 8.77 -63.06 8.67
N GLY A 476 7.89 -62.26 8.03
CA GLY A 476 6.45 -62.49 8.01
C GLY A 476 5.77 -61.64 6.93
N THR A 477 5.54 -62.25 5.76
CA THR A 477 4.49 -61.95 4.78
C THR A 477 4.02 -60.50 4.58
N ASN A 478 4.89 -59.56 4.19
CA ASN A 478 4.47 -58.30 3.55
C ASN A 478 5.43 -57.99 2.40
N SER A 479 5.32 -58.80 1.34
CA SER A 479 6.06 -58.66 0.08
C SER A 479 5.12 -58.19 -1.02
N GLY A 480 4.67 -56.94 -0.89
CA GLY A 480 4.01 -56.14 -1.92
C GLY A 480 4.40 -54.68 -1.71
N SER A 481 4.33 -53.86 -2.76
CA SER A 481 4.48 -52.41 -2.72
C SER A 481 3.39 -51.80 -1.84
N THR A 482 3.66 -51.67 -0.53
CA THR A 482 2.79 -50.99 0.42
C THR A 482 2.68 -49.51 0.03
N SER A 483 1.45 -49.02 -0.14
CA SER A 483 1.19 -47.60 -0.44
C SER A 483 1.80 -46.69 0.63
N ALA A 484 2.22 -45.48 0.25
CA ALA A 484 2.64 -44.42 1.16
C ALA A 484 1.57 -44.09 2.23
N THR A 485 0.29 -44.31 1.92
CA THR A 485 -0.84 -44.18 2.86
C THR A 485 -0.90 -45.29 3.91
N ASP A 486 -0.34 -46.47 3.61
CA ASP A 486 -0.47 -47.68 4.44
C ASP A 486 0.78 -47.89 5.33
N VAL A 487 1.84 -47.09 5.13
CA VAL A 487 3.08 -47.14 5.92
C VAL A 487 2.85 -46.72 7.38
N GLY A 488 1.73 -46.06 7.68
CA GLY A 488 1.33 -45.70 9.04
C GLY A 488 0.93 -46.88 9.94
N GLU A 489 0.83 -48.09 9.38
CA GLU A 489 0.44 -49.29 10.14
C GLU A 489 1.62 -50.18 10.57
N PHE A 490 2.80 -50.02 9.97
CA PHE A 490 3.90 -50.96 10.17
C PHE A 490 4.82 -50.52 11.31
N LYS A 491 4.54 -51.08 12.49
CA LYS A 491 5.45 -51.08 13.64
C LYS A 491 6.89 -51.33 13.19
N ARG A 492 7.81 -50.51 13.68
CA ARG A 492 9.28 -50.52 13.50
C ARG A 492 9.91 -51.93 13.49
N ASP A 493 9.32 -52.84 14.25
CA ASP A 493 9.77 -54.18 14.61
C ASP A 493 8.60 -55.16 14.94
N GLY A 494 7.35 -54.77 14.67
CA GLY A 494 6.16 -55.54 15.10
C GLY A 494 5.70 -55.29 16.55
N VAL A 495 6.40 -54.46 17.33
CA VAL A 495 6.15 -54.22 18.76
C VAL A 495 6.06 -52.72 19.11
N THR A 496 6.93 -51.88 18.56
CA THR A 496 7.05 -50.44 18.85
C THR A 496 5.96 -49.63 18.16
N LEU A 497 5.29 -48.75 18.92
CA LEU A 497 4.29 -47.82 18.41
C LEU A 497 4.98 -46.73 17.55
N ILE A 498 4.38 -46.38 16.42
CA ILE A 498 4.83 -45.23 15.62
C ILE A 498 4.33 -43.97 16.33
N GLU A 499 5.25 -43.09 16.68
CA GLU A 499 4.95 -41.82 17.34
C GLU A 499 4.80 -40.69 16.33
N ASP A 500 4.18 -39.58 16.74
CA ASP A 500 4.07 -38.38 15.89
C ASP A 500 5.44 -37.91 15.36
N SER A 501 6.48 -38.00 16.21
CA SER A 501 7.85 -37.55 15.91
C SER A 501 8.64 -38.49 14.98
N ASP A 502 8.07 -39.64 14.59
CA ASP A 502 8.61 -40.45 13.51
C ASP A 502 8.30 -39.84 12.13
N TYR A 503 7.28 -38.97 12.04
CA TYR A 503 6.97 -38.18 10.86
C TYR A 503 7.64 -36.81 10.89
N LYS A 504 7.86 -36.23 9.70
CA LYS A 504 8.54 -34.93 9.53
C LYS A 504 7.93 -33.82 10.38
N ASP A 505 6.61 -33.68 10.31
CA ASP A 505 5.92 -32.60 11.00
C ASP A 505 5.95 -32.76 12.52
N GLY A 506 5.83 -33.98 13.04
CA GLY A 506 5.97 -34.21 14.48
C GLY A 506 7.40 -33.94 14.98
N ARG A 507 8.42 -34.26 14.17
CA ARG A 507 9.80 -33.86 14.49
C ARG A 507 10.00 -32.34 14.40
N ALA A 508 9.46 -31.70 13.38
CA ALA A 508 9.54 -30.26 13.21
C ALA A 508 8.91 -29.52 14.40
N VAL A 509 7.76 -30.00 14.88
CA VAL A 509 7.10 -29.49 16.09
C VAL A 509 7.94 -29.70 17.33
N GLN A 510 8.56 -30.87 17.50
CA GLN A 510 9.47 -31.08 18.64
C GLN A 510 10.62 -30.06 18.65
N LEU A 511 11.25 -29.83 17.50
CA LEU A 511 12.31 -28.83 17.36
C LEU A 511 11.81 -27.39 17.59
N ALA A 512 10.61 -27.06 17.10
CA ALA A 512 9.99 -25.76 17.35
C ALA A 512 9.72 -25.55 18.85
N ILE A 513 9.18 -26.55 19.54
CA ILE A 513 8.91 -26.52 20.99
C ILE A 513 10.20 -26.33 21.77
N GLU A 514 11.26 -27.11 21.44
CA GLU A 514 12.59 -26.97 22.04
C GLU A 514 13.12 -25.53 21.86
N LYS A 515 12.94 -24.93 20.68
CA LYS A 515 13.38 -23.55 20.41
C LYS A 515 12.51 -22.47 21.05
N ILE A 516 11.20 -22.67 21.14
CA ILE A 516 10.30 -21.78 21.88
C ILE A 516 10.69 -21.77 23.35
N ALA A 517 10.91 -22.94 23.96
CA ALA A 517 11.33 -23.07 25.34
C ALA A 517 12.69 -22.40 25.61
N GLU A 518 13.66 -22.59 24.71
CA GLU A 518 14.96 -21.92 24.77
C GLU A 518 14.80 -20.40 24.73
N TYR A 519 14.10 -19.87 23.73
CA TYR A 519 13.97 -18.43 23.50
C TYR A 519 13.03 -17.71 24.46
N ALA A 520 12.10 -18.42 25.10
CA ALA A 520 11.21 -17.83 26.11
C ALA A 520 12.00 -17.20 27.29
N SER A 521 13.21 -17.68 27.53
CA SER A 521 14.10 -17.17 28.59
C SER A 521 15.03 -16.03 28.15
N ASP A 522 15.05 -15.70 26.86
CA ASP A 522 15.95 -14.71 26.28
C ASP A 522 15.38 -13.28 26.32
N PRO A 523 16.23 -12.25 26.38
CA PRO A 523 15.79 -10.86 26.31
C PRO A 523 15.47 -10.40 24.88
N GLU A 524 16.04 -11.03 23.85
CA GLU A 524 15.75 -10.72 22.45
C GLU A 524 14.45 -11.40 21.98
N PRO A 525 13.60 -10.72 21.19
CA PRO A 525 12.43 -11.35 20.61
C PRO A 525 12.83 -12.37 19.53
N PHE A 526 11.96 -13.36 19.30
CA PHE A 526 12.19 -14.37 18.27
C PHE A 526 11.21 -14.29 17.10
N PHE A 527 11.65 -14.76 15.94
CA PHE A 527 10.82 -15.16 14.81
C PHE A 527 11.08 -16.65 14.54
N ILE A 528 10.09 -17.49 14.81
CA ILE A 528 10.13 -18.92 14.49
C ILE A 528 9.20 -19.18 13.31
N GLY A 529 9.76 -19.64 12.20
CA GLY A 529 8.99 -20.22 11.11
C GLY A 529 8.79 -21.72 11.35
N LEU A 530 7.56 -22.18 11.50
CA LEU A 530 7.19 -23.59 11.60
C LEU A 530 6.35 -23.98 10.38
N GLY A 531 7.01 -24.55 9.37
CA GLY A 531 6.35 -24.94 8.14
C GLY A 531 5.84 -26.37 8.18
N PHE A 532 4.52 -26.57 8.27
CA PHE A 532 3.94 -27.90 8.16
C PHE A 532 3.95 -28.38 6.70
N GLN A 533 4.38 -29.62 6.47
CA GLN A 533 4.33 -30.24 5.16
C GLN A 533 3.00 -30.94 4.89
N LYS A 534 2.32 -31.47 5.89
CA LYS A 534 0.96 -32.01 5.71
C LYS A 534 -0.06 -30.85 5.68
N PRO A 535 -1.13 -30.97 4.88
CA PRO A 535 -1.60 -32.18 4.18
C PRO A 535 -1.04 -32.43 2.78
N HIS A 536 0.06 -31.80 2.31
CA HIS A 536 0.64 -32.13 1.01
C HIS A 536 0.96 -33.62 0.84
N LEU A 537 0.73 -34.11 -0.38
CA LEU A 537 1.00 -35.47 -0.83
C LEU A 537 2.44 -35.97 -0.54
N PRO A 538 2.64 -37.29 -0.41
CA PRO A 538 1.58 -38.27 -0.21
C PRO A 538 0.97 -38.12 1.19
N PHE A 539 -0.29 -38.52 1.34
CA PHE A 539 -1.05 -38.34 2.57
C PHE A 539 -0.61 -39.35 3.62
N ASN A 540 0.40 -38.98 4.40
CA ASN A 540 1.01 -39.85 5.39
C ASN A 540 0.88 -39.22 6.77
N ALA A 541 0.21 -39.93 7.67
CA ALA A 541 0.02 -39.58 9.07
C ALA A 541 0.01 -40.86 9.92
N PRO A 542 0.34 -40.78 11.23
CA PRO A 542 0.20 -41.92 12.14
C PRO A 542 -1.21 -42.53 12.10
N LYS A 543 -1.30 -43.87 12.19
CA LYS A 543 -2.58 -44.61 12.08
C LYS A 543 -3.70 -44.05 12.97
N LYS A 544 -3.39 -43.61 14.19
CA LYS A 544 -4.39 -43.08 15.14
C LYS A 544 -5.26 -41.96 14.53
N TYR A 545 -4.71 -41.15 13.62
CA TYR A 545 -5.44 -40.07 12.96
C TYR A 545 -6.37 -40.56 11.85
N TRP A 546 -6.02 -41.66 11.19
CA TRP A 546 -6.91 -42.32 10.23
C TRP A 546 -8.10 -42.91 10.97
N ASP A 547 -7.87 -43.53 12.13
CA ASP A 547 -8.90 -44.18 12.93
C ASP A 547 -9.95 -43.19 13.50
N TYR A 548 -9.76 -41.87 13.37
CA TYR A 548 -10.78 -40.86 13.69
C TYR A 548 -11.93 -40.80 12.68
N TYR A 549 -11.73 -41.35 11.48
CA TYR A 549 -12.67 -41.26 10.38
C TYR A 549 -13.10 -42.65 9.92
N ASP A 550 -14.41 -42.82 9.72
CA ASP A 550 -14.94 -43.94 8.96
C ASP A 550 -14.94 -43.55 7.47
N PRO A 551 -14.11 -44.17 6.60
CA PRO A 551 -14.06 -43.81 5.19
C PRO A 551 -15.39 -44.02 4.46
N ALA A 552 -16.25 -44.92 4.95
CA ALA A 552 -17.58 -45.14 4.38
C ALA A 552 -18.53 -43.95 4.63
N SER A 553 -18.23 -43.08 5.59
CA SER A 553 -19.03 -41.90 5.91
C SER A 553 -18.82 -40.71 4.98
N PHE A 554 -17.73 -40.70 4.20
CA PHE A 554 -17.48 -39.62 3.24
C PHE A 554 -18.51 -39.64 2.11
N ASP A 555 -19.16 -38.49 1.89
CA ASP A 555 -20.07 -38.29 0.78
C ASP A 555 -19.30 -38.21 -0.54
N MET A 556 -19.48 -39.24 -1.39
CA MET A 556 -18.87 -39.31 -2.70
C MET A 556 -19.87 -39.04 -3.84
N SER A 557 -21.08 -38.57 -3.53
CA SER A 557 -22.16 -38.37 -4.52
C SER A 557 -21.79 -37.43 -5.66
N ASN A 558 -20.89 -36.48 -5.40
CA ASN A 558 -20.39 -35.53 -6.40
C ASN A 558 -19.12 -35.99 -7.12
N TYR A 559 -18.56 -37.15 -6.77
CA TYR A 559 -17.40 -37.72 -7.42
C TYR A 559 -17.82 -38.60 -8.60
N LEU A 560 -17.45 -38.19 -9.82
CA LEU A 560 -17.86 -38.86 -11.06
C LEU A 560 -16.74 -39.70 -11.67
N GLY A 561 -15.51 -39.59 -11.16
CA GLY A 561 -14.31 -40.19 -11.77
C GLY A 561 -13.90 -39.52 -13.10
N ILE A 562 -14.66 -38.52 -13.54
CA ILE A 562 -14.41 -37.70 -14.73
C ILE A 562 -14.63 -36.23 -14.38
N ARG A 563 -13.90 -35.35 -15.08
CA ARG A 563 -14.01 -33.91 -14.89
C ARG A 563 -15.37 -33.41 -15.38
N ASN A 564 -16.12 -32.77 -14.50
CA ASN A 564 -17.35 -32.05 -14.80
C ASN A 564 -17.06 -30.55 -14.86
N MET A 565 -16.71 -30.06 -16.05
CA MET A 565 -16.31 -28.67 -16.24
C MET A 565 -17.47 -27.70 -15.99
N PRO A 566 -17.30 -26.66 -15.15
CA PRO A 566 -18.30 -25.61 -15.00
C PRO A 566 -18.64 -24.93 -16.32
N ALA A 567 -19.86 -24.40 -16.43
CA ALA A 567 -20.33 -23.70 -17.63
C ALA A 567 -19.39 -22.53 -17.98
N GLY A 568 -19.00 -22.44 -19.26
CA GLY A 568 -18.09 -21.39 -19.75
C GLY A 568 -16.60 -21.63 -19.50
N THR A 569 -16.23 -22.78 -18.92
CA THR A 569 -14.82 -23.16 -18.68
C THR A 569 -14.35 -24.23 -19.67
N ASN A 570 -13.05 -24.46 -19.73
CA ASN A 570 -12.44 -25.48 -20.59
C ASN A 570 -11.26 -26.16 -19.89
N SER A 571 -10.66 -27.17 -20.53
CA SER A 571 -9.58 -27.96 -19.95
C SER A 571 -8.35 -27.16 -19.51
N PHE A 572 -8.08 -25.99 -20.10
CA PHE A 572 -6.99 -25.10 -19.69
C PHE A 572 -7.19 -24.52 -18.28
N THR A 573 -8.44 -24.37 -17.86
CA THR A 573 -8.77 -23.86 -16.52
C THR A 573 -8.70 -24.93 -15.44
N ALA A 574 -8.75 -26.21 -15.82
CA ALA A 574 -8.74 -27.32 -14.88
C ALA A 574 -7.34 -27.53 -14.28
N PRO A 575 -7.24 -28.05 -13.05
CA PRO A 575 -5.95 -28.41 -12.46
C PRO A 575 -5.29 -29.55 -13.24
N TYR A 576 -3.95 -29.62 -13.18
CA TYR A 576 -3.20 -30.75 -13.72
C TYR A 576 -3.70 -32.08 -13.14
N GLY A 577 -3.92 -32.13 -11.82
CA GLY A 577 -4.54 -33.26 -11.11
C GLY A 577 -3.75 -34.57 -11.12
N GLY A 578 -2.53 -34.59 -11.67
CA GLY A 578 -1.73 -35.81 -11.79
C GLY A 578 -0.89 -36.19 -10.59
N GLU A 579 -0.73 -35.29 -9.62
CA GLU A 579 0.09 -35.56 -8.43
C GLU A 579 -0.34 -36.81 -7.67
N PRO A 580 -1.63 -37.08 -7.36
CA PRO A 580 -2.02 -38.27 -6.63
C PRO A 580 -1.58 -39.57 -7.31
N SER A 581 -1.70 -39.65 -8.63
CA SER A 581 -1.31 -40.85 -9.41
C SER A 581 0.19 -41.16 -9.34
N SER A 582 1.02 -40.17 -9.01
CA SER A 582 2.47 -40.34 -8.86
C SER A 582 2.86 -41.05 -7.56
N TYR A 583 1.91 -41.20 -6.62
CA TYR A 583 2.14 -41.80 -5.29
C TYR A 583 1.41 -43.13 -5.09
N GLY A 584 1.11 -43.83 -6.20
CA GLY A 584 0.41 -45.13 -6.31
C GLY A 584 0.01 -45.78 -4.98
N ASP A 585 -1.30 -45.87 -4.74
CA ASP A 585 -1.88 -46.26 -3.46
C ASP A 585 -2.39 -47.71 -3.41
N GLY A 586 -1.97 -48.54 -4.36
CA GLY A 586 -2.42 -49.93 -4.49
C GLY A 586 -3.81 -50.10 -5.12
N TYR A 587 -4.52 -49.00 -5.39
CA TYR A 587 -5.81 -49.00 -6.06
C TYR A 587 -5.70 -48.68 -7.56
N GLU A 588 -6.74 -49.04 -8.34
CA GLU A 588 -6.80 -48.82 -9.78
C GLU A 588 -7.21 -47.38 -10.13
N TYR A 589 -6.51 -46.73 -11.06
CA TYR A 589 -6.89 -45.42 -11.58
C TYR A 589 -7.67 -45.59 -12.89
N LEU A 590 -8.73 -44.79 -13.06
CA LEU A 590 -9.56 -44.77 -14.26
C LEU A 590 -8.85 -44.05 -15.41
N PRO A 591 -8.71 -44.67 -16.58
CA PRO A 591 -8.24 -43.97 -17.76
C PRO A 591 -9.29 -42.95 -18.20
N THR A 592 -8.94 -41.67 -18.22
CA THR A 592 -9.70 -40.67 -18.95
C THR A 592 -9.31 -40.82 -20.43
N ILE A 593 -10.28 -41.06 -21.31
CA ILE A 593 -10.07 -41.21 -22.76
C ILE A 593 -10.76 -40.11 -23.57
N THR A 594 -11.43 -39.17 -22.90
CA THR A 594 -12.39 -38.26 -23.52
C THR A 594 -11.86 -36.86 -23.86
N GLU A 595 -10.61 -36.50 -23.49
CA GLU A 595 -10.05 -35.16 -23.76
C GLU A 595 -8.78 -35.15 -24.63
N PRO A 596 -8.75 -35.82 -25.81
CA PRO A 596 -7.55 -35.91 -26.64
C PRO A 596 -7.15 -34.59 -27.35
N ALA A 597 -8.00 -33.55 -27.30
CA ALA A 597 -7.86 -32.39 -28.18
C ALA A 597 -6.86 -31.31 -27.70
N LEU A 598 -6.50 -31.27 -26.41
CA LEU A 598 -5.65 -30.20 -25.86
C LEU A 598 -4.67 -30.79 -24.85
N ASN A 599 -3.52 -31.21 -25.37
CA ASN A 599 -2.42 -31.91 -24.68
C ASN A 599 -1.65 -31.03 -23.66
N ILE A 600 -2.32 -30.10 -22.98
CA ILE A 600 -1.71 -29.14 -22.07
C ILE A 600 -2.28 -29.47 -20.68
N PHE A 601 -1.50 -30.20 -19.86
CA PHE A 601 -1.82 -30.61 -18.48
C PHE A 601 -2.82 -31.75 -18.29
N TYR A 602 -2.76 -32.77 -19.16
CA TYR A 602 -3.60 -33.95 -19.07
C TYR A 602 -2.94 -35.09 -18.29
N ASN A 603 -3.55 -35.55 -17.20
CA ASN A 603 -3.27 -36.87 -16.65
C ASN A 603 -4.28 -37.86 -17.24
N PRO A 604 -3.84 -38.91 -17.97
CA PRO A 604 -4.74 -39.93 -18.48
C PRO A 604 -5.37 -40.79 -17.39
N SER A 605 -4.98 -40.68 -16.12
CA SER A 605 -5.44 -41.57 -15.05
C SER A 605 -6.01 -40.80 -13.85
N MET A 606 -7.33 -40.78 -13.69
CA MET A 606 -8.00 -40.22 -12.50
C MET A 606 -8.21 -41.30 -11.43
N PRO A 607 -8.27 -40.97 -10.13
CA PRO A 607 -8.63 -41.97 -9.13
C PRO A 607 -10.00 -42.61 -9.44
N ASN A 608 -10.20 -43.88 -9.12
CA ASN A 608 -11.56 -44.42 -9.06
C ASN A 608 -12.24 -43.97 -7.74
N GLU A 609 -13.52 -44.27 -7.52
CA GLU A 609 -14.21 -43.84 -6.29
C GLU A 609 -13.55 -44.38 -5.00
N ALA A 610 -13.06 -45.62 -5.00
CA ALA A 610 -12.37 -46.21 -3.85
C ALA A 610 -11.03 -45.51 -3.57
N SER A 611 -10.22 -45.27 -4.60
CA SER A 611 -9.00 -44.46 -4.50
C SER A 611 -9.30 -43.04 -4.03
N ALA A 612 -10.33 -42.40 -4.58
CA ALA A 612 -10.72 -41.04 -4.20
C ALA A 612 -11.10 -40.96 -2.72
N ARG A 613 -11.92 -41.89 -2.25
CA ARG A 613 -12.32 -42.01 -0.84
C ARG A 613 -11.13 -42.22 0.07
N HIS A 614 -10.18 -43.06 -0.34
CA HIS A 614 -8.95 -43.33 0.39
C HIS A 614 -8.01 -42.11 0.45
N LEU A 615 -7.87 -41.39 -0.66
CA LEU A 615 -7.12 -40.13 -0.74
C LEU A 615 -7.73 -39.05 0.17
N ILE A 616 -9.06 -38.92 0.16
CA ILE A 616 -9.79 -38.02 1.08
C ILE A 616 -9.52 -38.43 2.53
N HIS A 617 -9.65 -39.72 2.86
CA HIS A 617 -9.35 -40.24 4.21
C HIS A 617 -7.94 -39.85 4.67
N GLY A 618 -6.95 -39.98 3.78
CA GLY A 618 -5.58 -39.58 4.06
C GLY A 618 -5.42 -38.08 4.27
N TYR A 619 -6.01 -37.25 3.43
CA TYR A 619 -5.99 -35.79 3.61
C TYR A 619 -6.56 -35.41 4.98
N MET A 620 -7.68 -36.02 5.37
CA MET A 620 -8.34 -35.79 6.65
C MET A 620 -7.50 -36.25 7.84
N ALA A 621 -6.85 -37.41 7.75
CA ALA A 621 -5.91 -37.89 8.75
C ALA A 621 -4.72 -36.92 8.91
N CYS A 622 -4.21 -36.38 7.81
CA CYS A 622 -3.16 -35.37 7.80
C CYS A 622 -3.59 -34.06 8.47
N VAL A 623 -4.82 -33.57 8.20
CA VAL A 623 -5.37 -32.38 8.86
C VAL A 623 -5.50 -32.58 10.37
N SER A 624 -5.95 -33.76 10.82
CA SER A 624 -5.99 -34.07 12.26
C SER A 624 -4.62 -34.18 12.89
N PHE A 625 -3.65 -34.73 12.17
CA PHE A 625 -2.28 -34.84 12.64
C PHE A 625 -1.69 -33.45 12.93
N ILE A 626 -1.82 -32.53 11.98
CA ILE A 626 -1.31 -31.16 12.16
C ILE A 626 -2.13 -30.35 13.18
N ASP A 627 -3.44 -30.62 13.35
CA ASP A 627 -4.23 -30.01 14.43
C ASP A 627 -3.70 -30.40 15.80
N GLU A 628 -3.46 -31.70 16.05
CA GLU A 628 -2.84 -32.15 17.32
C GLU A 628 -1.42 -31.58 17.49
N GLN A 629 -0.65 -31.45 16.41
CA GLN A 629 0.69 -30.87 16.48
C GLN A 629 0.65 -29.36 16.78
N LEU A 630 -0.28 -28.61 16.19
CA LEU A 630 -0.53 -27.21 16.50
C LEU A 630 -0.88 -27.06 17.99
N GLY A 631 -1.68 -27.98 18.53
CA GLY A 631 -2.02 -28.00 19.94
C GLY A 631 -0.79 -28.00 20.85
N LYS A 632 0.17 -28.89 20.60
CA LYS A 632 1.41 -28.96 21.38
C LYS A 632 2.21 -27.66 21.32
N VAL A 633 2.26 -27.01 20.16
CA VAL A 633 2.97 -25.73 19.99
C VAL A 633 2.28 -24.62 20.77
N LEU A 634 0.95 -24.54 20.72
CA LEU A 634 0.18 -23.56 21.50
C LEU A 634 0.33 -23.81 23.02
N ASP A 635 0.32 -25.08 23.45
CA ASP A 635 0.54 -25.46 24.85
C ASP A 635 1.94 -25.03 25.31
N THR A 636 2.97 -25.13 24.47
CA THR A 636 4.31 -24.64 24.79
C THR A 636 4.39 -23.11 24.89
N LEU A 637 3.53 -22.34 24.20
CA LEU A 637 3.46 -20.89 24.45
C LEU A 637 2.84 -20.59 25.82
N GLU A 638 1.91 -21.44 26.28
CA GLU A 638 1.26 -21.33 27.58
C GLU A 638 2.20 -21.71 28.73
N ASP A 639 3.02 -22.75 28.56
CA ASP A 639 3.98 -23.28 29.53
C ASP A 639 5.30 -23.69 28.83
N PRO A 640 6.21 -22.72 28.56
CA PRO A 640 7.45 -22.99 27.83
C PRO A 640 8.41 -23.95 28.53
N ASN A 641 8.48 -23.92 29.86
CA ASN A 641 9.39 -24.77 30.62
C ASN A 641 8.79 -26.16 30.97
N ASN A 642 7.48 -26.34 30.72
CA ASN A 642 6.71 -27.55 30.93
C ASN A 642 6.73 -28.03 32.40
N ASP A 643 6.61 -27.10 33.35
CA ASP A 643 6.53 -27.36 34.80
C ASP A 643 5.09 -27.49 35.32
N GLY A 644 4.09 -27.28 34.46
CA GLY A 644 2.66 -27.35 34.77
C GLY A 644 2.08 -26.04 35.28
N SER A 645 2.78 -24.92 35.15
CA SER A 645 2.35 -23.59 35.60
C SER A 645 2.57 -22.52 34.53
N ASN A 646 1.54 -21.76 34.17
CA ASN A 646 1.59 -20.72 33.13
C ASN A 646 2.24 -19.39 33.60
N VAL A 647 3.13 -19.42 34.59
CA VAL A 647 3.76 -18.20 35.16
C VAL A 647 4.78 -17.59 34.21
N ASP A 648 5.45 -18.43 33.43
CA ASP A 648 6.39 -18.06 32.37
C ASP A 648 5.74 -18.03 30.97
N SER A 649 4.41 -18.03 30.91
CA SER A 649 3.68 -17.97 29.66
C SER A 649 4.12 -16.77 28.80
N ILE A 650 4.38 -17.06 27.53
CA ILE A 650 4.72 -16.06 26.52
C ILE A 650 3.58 -15.85 25.51
N VAL A 651 2.37 -16.34 25.80
CA VAL A 651 1.19 -16.12 24.96
C VAL A 651 0.97 -14.63 24.73
N ASP A 652 0.98 -13.82 25.78
CA ASP A 652 0.75 -12.37 25.67
C ASP A 652 1.96 -11.54 25.20
N SER A 653 3.04 -12.22 24.82
CA SER A 653 4.18 -11.63 24.12
C SER A 653 4.44 -12.24 22.74
N THR A 654 3.55 -13.11 22.23
CA THR A 654 3.77 -13.82 20.95
C THR A 654 2.62 -13.62 19.97
N ILE A 655 2.94 -13.13 18.77
CA ILE A 655 2.04 -13.11 17.62
C ILE A 655 2.08 -14.49 16.95
N VAL A 656 0.92 -15.05 16.62
CA VAL A 656 0.80 -16.32 15.88
C VAL A 656 0.09 -16.05 14.56
N ILE A 657 0.76 -16.38 13.46
CA ILE A 657 0.25 -16.20 12.09
C ILE A 657 0.17 -17.59 11.46
N LEU A 658 -1.02 -18.05 11.11
CA LEU A 658 -1.24 -19.38 10.53
C LEU A 658 -2.00 -19.27 9.22
N PHE A 659 -1.51 -19.92 8.18
CA PHE A 659 -2.20 -19.95 6.89
C PHE A 659 -1.78 -21.14 6.01
N GLY A 660 -2.65 -21.50 5.06
CA GLY A 660 -2.28 -22.39 3.95
C GLY A 660 -1.48 -21.64 2.88
N ASP A 661 -0.47 -22.23 2.25
CA ASP A 661 0.27 -21.57 1.17
C ASP A 661 -0.54 -21.50 -0.14
N HIS A 662 -1.45 -22.45 -0.35
CA HIS A 662 -2.53 -22.44 -1.34
C HIS A 662 -3.56 -23.51 -0.96
N GLY A 663 -4.68 -23.55 -1.69
CA GLY A 663 -5.72 -24.57 -1.50
C GLY A 663 -5.43 -25.89 -2.22
N PHE A 664 -6.40 -26.81 -2.20
CA PHE A 664 -6.25 -28.16 -2.77
C PHE A 664 -7.60 -28.77 -3.14
N HIS A 665 -7.66 -29.41 -4.30
CA HIS A 665 -8.85 -30.12 -4.78
C HIS A 665 -8.88 -31.57 -4.30
N LEU A 666 -10.07 -32.01 -3.86
CA LEU A 666 -10.33 -33.33 -3.28
C LEU A 666 -11.46 -34.07 -4.02
N GLY A 667 -11.43 -34.06 -5.35
CA GLY A 667 -12.49 -34.60 -6.20
C GLY A 667 -13.56 -33.59 -6.62
N ASP A 668 -13.36 -32.30 -6.34
CA ASP A 668 -14.27 -31.22 -6.75
C ASP A 668 -14.55 -31.27 -8.26
N HIS A 669 -15.67 -30.72 -8.71
CA HIS A 669 -16.02 -30.73 -10.15
C HIS A 669 -15.92 -32.13 -10.78
N GLY A 670 -16.37 -33.16 -10.08
CA GLY A 670 -16.43 -34.56 -10.55
C GLY A 670 -15.12 -35.34 -10.46
N ALA A 671 -13.94 -34.71 -10.62
CA ALA A 671 -12.63 -35.37 -10.51
C ALA A 671 -11.43 -34.39 -10.50
N PHE A 672 -11.58 -33.15 -10.01
CA PHE A 672 -10.43 -32.25 -9.84
C PHE A 672 -9.62 -32.68 -8.64
N TRP A 673 -8.30 -32.68 -8.79
CA TRP A 673 -7.36 -33.02 -7.74
C TRP A 673 -6.20 -32.04 -7.71
N ALA A 674 -5.56 -31.94 -6.55
CA ALA A 674 -4.39 -31.12 -6.34
C ALA A 674 -4.65 -29.62 -6.55
N LYS A 675 -3.66 -28.89 -7.04
CA LYS A 675 -3.68 -27.43 -7.21
C LYS A 675 -3.44 -27.06 -8.68
N HIS A 676 -2.74 -25.96 -8.97
CA HIS A 676 -2.36 -25.54 -10.33
C HIS A 676 -3.49 -24.97 -11.18
N CYS A 677 -4.45 -24.31 -10.57
CA CYS A 677 -5.47 -23.55 -11.30
C CYS A 677 -5.92 -22.32 -10.50
N ASN A 678 -6.73 -21.48 -11.14
CA ASN A 678 -7.23 -20.22 -10.56
C ASN A 678 -8.65 -20.36 -9.99
N TYR A 679 -9.14 -21.57 -9.78
CA TYR A 679 -10.40 -21.77 -9.07
C TYR A 679 -10.24 -21.33 -7.60
N GLU A 680 -11.34 -20.88 -7.01
CA GLU A 680 -11.37 -20.44 -5.60
C GLU A 680 -10.78 -21.51 -4.68
N ILE A 681 -11.15 -22.79 -4.86
CA ILE A 681 -10.65 -23.91 -4.04
C ILE A 681 -9.13 -24.07 -4.10
N SER A 682 -8.47 -23.67 -5.19
CA SER A 682 -7.01 -23.75 -5.31
C SER A 682 -6.31 -22.50 -4.76
N THR A 683 -6.98 -21.35 -4.72
CA THR A 683 -6.35 -20.07 -4.36
C THR A 683 -6.71 -19.59 -2.96
N ARG A 684 -7.92 -19.91 -2.47
CA ARG A 684 -8.41 -19.53 -1.15
C ARG A 684 -7.77 -20.41 -0.09
N VAL A 685 -7.32 -19.79 0.99
CA VAL A 685 -6.56 -20.44 2.06
C VAL A 685 -7.16 -20.10 3.42
N PRO A 686 -7.03 -21.00 4.41
CA PRO A 686 -7.24 -20.59 5.79
C PRO A 686 -6.18 -19.55 6.14
N PHE A 687 -6.57 -18.49 6.82
CA PHE A 687 -5.70 -17.46 7.36
C PHE A 687 -6.22 -16.95 8.72
N ILE A 688 -5.43 -17.15 9.77
CA ILE A 688 -5.73 -16.77 11.15
C ILE A 688 -4.55 -16.00 11.72
N ILE A 689 -4.81 -14.83 12.29
CA ILE A 689 -3.82 -14.05 13.03
C ILE A 689 -4.29 -13.90 14.47
N ARG A 690 -3.47 -14.34 15.42
CA ARG A 690 -3.60 -14.00 16.83
C ARG A 690 -2.48 -13.04 17.22
N SER A 691 -2.85 -11.91 17.83
CA SER A 691 -1.90 -10.93 18.37
C SER A 691 -2.19 -10.66 19.85
N PRO A 692 -1.18 -10.36 20.68
CA PRO A 692 -1.39 -9.92 22.06
C PRO A 692 -2.38 -8.74 22.15
N GLY A 693 -3.23 -8.73 23.18
CA GLY A 693 -4.20 -7.66 23.41
C GLY A 693 -5.50 -7.72 22.59
N MET A 694 -5.69 -8.70 21.70
CA MET A 694 -6.93 -8.81 20.92
C MET A 694 -8.20 -8.97 21.79
N SER A 695 -8.10 -9.65 22.94
CA SER A 695 -9.22 -9.78 23.88
C SER A 695 -9.65 -8.44 24.47
N SER A 696 -8.69 -7.57 24.83
CA SER A 696 -9.00 -6.25 25.40
C SER A 696 -9.55 -5.28 24.35
N LEU A 697 -9.18 -5.47 23.09
CA LEU A 697 -9.72 -4.72 21.94
C LEU A 697 -11.08 -5.27 21.45
N GLY A 698 -11.56 -6.40 21.99
CA GLY A 698 -12.79 -7.06 21.56
C GLY A 698 -12.73 -7.69 20.16
N SER A 699 -11.51 -7.91 19.64
CA SER A 699 -11.28 -8.50 18.32
C SER A 699 -10.99 -10.00 18.35
N ALA A 700 -10.74 -10.59 19.54
CA ALA A 700 -10.58 -12.03 19.69
C ALA A 700 -11.84 -12.80 19.25
N GLY A 701 -11.65 -13.89 18.50
CA GLY A 701 -12.72 -14.73 17.96
C GLY A 701 -13.51 -14.09 16.83
N LYS A 702 -13.08 -12.94 16.30
CA LYS A 702 -13.78 -12.28 15.19
C LYS A 702 -13.41 -12.90 13.85
N MET A 703 -14.36 -12.82 12.93
CA MET A 703 -14.16 -13.17 11.53
C MET A 703 -14.25 -11.91 10.68
N THR A 704 -13.48 -11.86 9.60
CA THR A 704 -13.54 -10.79 8.59
C THR A 704 -13.65 -11.38 7.20
N ASN A 705 -14.47 -10.75 6.35
CA ASN A 705 -14.61 -11.11 4.94
C ASN A 705 -13.91 -10.11 4.01
N ALA A 706 -13.02 -9.28 4.57
CA ALA A 706 -12.19 -8.38 3.77
C ALA A 706 -11.36 -9.21 2.78
N PRO A 707 -11.33 -8.84 1.48
CA PRO A 707 -10.38 -9.43 0.55
C PRO A 707 -8.97 -9.23 1.10
N THR A 708 -8.22 -10.32 1.22
CA THR A 708 -6.85 -10.30 1.76
C THR A 708 -5.99 -11.23 0.95
N GLU A 709 -4.74 -10.84 0.76
CA GLU A 709 -3.80 -11.57 -0.06
C GLU A 709 -2.61 -12.04 0.77
N LEU A 710 -2.06 -13.23 0.50
CA LEU A 710 -0.87 -13.70 1.24
C LEU A 710 0.35 -12.80 1.04
N VAL A 711 0.39 -11.97 0.00
CA VAL A 711 1.42 -10.94 -0.19
C VAL A 711 1.37 -9.81 0.86
N ASP A 712 0.25 -9.67 1.57
CA ASP A 712 0.06 -8.69 2.65
C ASP A 712 0.65 -9.16 4.00
N VAL A 713 0.96 -10.46 4.11
CA VAL A 713 1.62 -11.09 5.27
C VAL A 713 3.08 -10.64 5.33
#